data_AF-A0A915YTX4-F1
#
_entry.id   AF-A0A915YTX4-F1
#
_cell.length_a   1.000
_cell.length_b   1.000
_cell.length_c   1.000
_cell.angle_alpha   90.00
_cell.angle_beta   90.00
_cell.angle_gamma   90.00
#
_symmetry.space_group_name_H-M   'P 1'
#
loop_
_entity.id
_entity.type
_entity.pdbx_description
1 polymer ?
#
loop_
_entity_poly.entity_id
_entity_poly.type
_entity_poly.pdbx_seq_one_letter_code
_entity_poly.pdbx_strand_id
1 'polypeptide(L)'
;MKVGNLLGAEAWAEDILFSMKTSDQKASGKFPGAYVFPPEKGLENKRPVTGLDFAFLYPSIIMTYNLSSEKMVSTLLEADELGRENKVLHNIKFKYNGNPIRAWTIRHGNKPDQKGLFPKILERLGRMRNEIKAQLKPIGKKKEYMGKVKSRMDASGSISIADAFKDVLSSTKNMKKRAEMVKILDPFIDLSYDNFIKEYSSVCFAYESLNSKQKAIKLYMNSFYGVTGRSGSPFYILELAGGVTSAGQEIIKRVTEYVRKKGFGIKYGDTDSLYLTCPDSYFEKYDLAYNDGKGEISKLEYWTEMVKTTMGVMEKLRNDVNTFLRLKTRSDYLKMAYEEVLFPVAFTRKKKYFGIDHEETPNFEPREPFIRGIDTVKQGKSQVFKTIGDRIMRRAMDINNVQSLHEIVEDILRDAIINHEQWNFEQFIETDAWKPDKDNKAVQRFIGRMRGKYDSKIPIPGERFSYVVTHPDTTFDLHGRKLKPTKGEKMEFADVAKELGKELDLYHYFEKTIIGLCARFIMYDKKYEPEPSSRIMRIEDPDEKYKQIDDYAQNKAKSWLEGFVKENIIVNGVTSKMMESRGIAYKRAYRTAVKKAQEMLYQKIGYLYEIFHGEWLSYEIFMISNPIEVLWEKFMKCARKISKDKNLSVDDEMKEKICSDFARYPSELAKCIEEYNLFFHKLVYHMRYKEHVSIPEEIGPVASMRKNEIIADLPSLPHISEIGVLDEISNLWYFHLEDVTEPEAVKQST
;
A
#
# COMPACT_ATOMS: atom_id res chain seq x y z
N MET A 1 25.32 -1.48 22.75
CA MET A 1 26.79 -1.56 22.76
C MET A 1 27.45 -0.22 22.40
N LYS A 2 27.36 0.31 21.17
CA LYS A 2 28.19 1.46 20.74
C LYS A 2 27.98 2.78 21.51
N VAL A 3 26.74 3.19 21.80
CA VAL A 3 26.48 4.39 22.63
C VAL A 3 26.98 4.20 24.06
N GLY A 4 26.81 3.00 24.63
CA GLY A 4 27.29 2.67 25.97
C GLY A 4 28.82 2.77 26.09
N ASN A 5 29.57 2.38 25.06
CA ASN A 5 31.04 2.53 25.07
C ASN A 5 31.47 4.00 25.07
N LEU A 6 30.81 4.84 24.27
CA LEU A 6 31.09 6.28 24.24
C LEU A 6 30.75 6.94 25.58
N LEU A 7 29.62 6.57 26.16
CA LEU A 7 29.22 7.05 27.49
C LEU A 7 30.17 6.57 28.56
N GLY A 8 30.60 5.30 28.52
CA GLY A 8 31.52 4.77 29.51
C GLY A 8 32.90 5.41 29.46
N ALA A 9 33.41 5.70 28.26
CA ALA A 9 34.68 6.42 28.11
C ALA A 9 34.59 7.86 28.64
N GLU A 10 33.50 8.57 28.36
CA GLU A 10 33.30 9.93 28.86
C GLU A 10 33.06 9.95 30.38
N ALA A 11 32.26 9.01 30.89
CA ALA A 11 32.00 8.88 32.31
C ALA A 11 33.27 8.56 33.10
N TRP A 12 34.12 7.65 32.58
CA TRP A 12 35.43 7.36 33.16
C TRP A 12 36.33 8.61 33.22
N ALA A 13 36.34 9.43 32.17
CA ALA A 13 37.12 10.66 32.15
C ALA A 13 36.63 11.73 33.15
N GLU A 14 35.39 11.63 33.60
CA GLU A 14 34.77 12.55 34.57
C GLU A 14 34.60 11.95 35.96
N ASP A 15 35.21 10.78 36.22
CA ASP A 15 35.09 10.05 37.48
C ASP A 15 33.63 9.73 37.86
N ILE A 16 32.81 9.39 36.86
CA ILE A 16 31.40 9.02 36.99
C ILE A 16 31.25 7.51 36.81
N LEU A 17 30.64 6.86 37.81
CA LEU A 17 30.19 5.48 37.71
C LEU A 17 28.78 5.39 37.11
N PHE A 18 28.53 4.39 36.27
CA PHE A 18 27.22 4.14 35.68
C PHE A 18 26.82 2.66 35.79
N SER A 19 25.51 2.41 35.82
CA SER A 19 24.95 1.06 35.90
C SER A 19 24.70 0.49 34.50
N MET A 20 25.06 -0.78 34.31
CA MET A 20 24.69 -1.56 33.12
C MET A 20 23.46 -2.45 33.34
N LYS A 21 22.81 -2.36 34.51
CA LYS A 21 21.57 -3.08 34.79
C LYS A 21 20.45 -2.54 33.92
N THR A 22 19.77 -3.41 33.19
CA THR A 22 18.52 -3.07 32.51
C THR A 22 17.41 -2.93 33.53
N SER A 23 16.57 -1.91 33.38
CA SER A 23 15.38 -1.76 34.21
C SER A 23 14.38 -2.89 33.94
N ASP A 24 13.77 -3.44 34.99
CA ASP A 24 12.64 -4.38 34.86
C ASP A 24 11.34 -3.68 34.41
N GLN A 25 11.36 -2.35 34.30
CA GLN A 25 10.25 -1.57 33.75
C GLN A 25 10.02 -1.94 32.27
N LYS A 26 9.12 -2.89 32.04
CA LYS A 26 8.55 -3.13 30.71
C LYS A 26 7.76 -1.89 30.30
N ALA A 27 8.31 -1.10 29.38
CA ALA A 27 7.57 -0.02 28.73
C ALA A 27 6.46 -0.61 27.85
N SER A 28 5.28 -0.83 28.44
CA SER A 28 4.05 -1.16 27.71
C SER A 28 3.32 0.10 27.23
N GLY A 29 3.72 1.28 27.74
CA GLY A 29 3.10 2.56 27.45
C GLY A 29 3.74 3.34 26.31
N LYS A 30 3.02 4.35 25.82
CA LYS A 30 3.52 5.30 24.81
C LYS A 30 3.65 6.68 25.44
N PHE A 31 4.84 7.28 25.36
CA PHE A 31 5.04 8.71 25.56
C PHE A 31 4.78 9.46 24.23
N PRO A 32 4.62 10.79 24.23
CA PRO A 32 4.29 11.54 23.03
C PRO A 32 5.33 11.33 21.92
N GLY A 33 4.86 11.04 20.71
CA GLY A 33 5.72 10.92 19.54
C GLY A 33 6.10 12.27 18.96
N ALA A 34 6.62 12.27 17.74
CA ALA A 34 6.76 13.49 16.96
C ALA A 34 5.39 14.06 16.57
N TYR A 35 5.29 15.38 16.47
CA TYR A 35 4.09 16.06 15.99
C TYR A 35 4.18 16.29 14.48
N VAL A 36 3.07 16.05 13.78
CA VAL A 36 2.97 16.24 12.32
C VAL A 36 1.75 17.10 12.03
N PHE A 37 1.96 18.30 11.47
CA PHE A 37 0.89 19.16 11.03
C PHE A 37 0.15 18.49 9.86
N PRO A 38 -1.19 18.52 9.82
CA PRO A 38 -1.92 18.01 8.67
C PRO A 38 -1.57 18.84 7.42
N PRO A 39 -1.36 18.20 6.25
CA PRO A 39 -1.11 18.92 5.02
C PRO A 39 -2.40 19.58 4.49
N GLU A 40 -2.27 20.74 3.86
CA GLU A 40 -3.24 21.22 2.88
C GLU A 40 -3.16 20.32 1.64
N LYS A 41 -4.10 19.39 1.52
CA LYS A 41 -4.09 18.37 0.47
C LYS A 41 -4.51 18.93 -0.88
N GLY A 42 -3.99 18.33 -1.95
CA GLY A 42 -4.27 18.71 -3.33
C GLY A 42 -3.01 19.20 -4.05
N LEU A 43 -3.20 19.62 -5.29
CA LEU A 43 -2.17 20.22 -6.14
C LEU A 43 -2.08 21.73 -5.86
N GLU A 44 -0.92 22.18 -5.40
CA GLU A 44 -0.55 23.59 -5.26
C GLU A 44 0.34 23.98 -6.45
N ASN A 45 -0.27 24.70 -7.39
CA ASN A 45 0.37 25.23 -8.59
C ASN A 45 0.19 26.76 -8.72
N LYS A 46 -0.29 27.43 -7.66
CA LYS A 46 -0.44 28.88 -7.63
C LYS A 46 0.77 29.54 -6.99
N ARG A 47 1.23 29.03 -5.84
CA ARG A 47 2.36 29.60 -5.09
C ARG A 47 3.44 28.58 -4.79
N PRO A 48 4.74 28.96 -4.88
CA PRO A 48 5.82 28.08 -4.45
C PRO A 48 5.76 27.75 -2.96
N VAL A 49 6.05 26.49 -2.62
CA VAL A 49 6.10 26.01 -1.24
C VAL A 49 7.55 25.69 -0.88
N THR A 50 8.00 25.96 0.33
CA THR A 50 9.40 25.72 0.70
C THR A 50 9.57 25.17 2.10
N GLY A 51 10.57 24.30 2.28
CA GLY A 51 10.90 23.65 3.54
C GLY A 51 11.91 24.45 4.38
N LEU A 52 11.56 24.69 5.65
CA LEU A 52 12.51 24.94 6.72
C LEU A 52 12.63 23.67 7.57
N ASP A 53 13.83 23.10 7.68
CA ASP A 53 14.08 21.86 8.43
C ASP A 53 15.12 22.05 9.55
N PHE A 54 14.91 21.43 10.71
CA PHE A 54 15.90 21.41 11.77
C PHE A 54 17.08 20.50 11.39
N ALA A 55 18.30 21.06 11.36
CA ALA A 55 19.48 20.31 10.93
C ALA A 55 19.69 18.98 11.69
N PHE A 56 19.45 18.97 13.01
CA PHE A 56 19.56 17.81 13.92
C PHE A 56 18.61 17.97 15.12
N LEU A 57 17.29 17.90 14.91
CA LEU A 57 16.32 18.23 15.96
C LEU A 57 16.61 17.59 17.33
N TYR A 58 16.59 16.25 17.43
CA TYR A 58 16.75 15.58 18.74
C TYR A 58 18.12 15.79 19.39
N PRO A 59 19.26 15.57 18.70
CA PRO A 59 20.56 15.91 19.29
C PRO A 59 20.69 17.38 19.71
N SER A 60 20.16 18.31 18.92
CA SER A 60 20.17 19.74 19.26
C SER A 60 19.31 20.06 20.48
N ILE A 61 18.17 19.40 20.67
CA ILE A 61 17.34 19.52 21.87
C ILE A 61 18.10 19.00 23.09
N ILE A 62 18.73 17.82 22.96
CA ILE A 62 19.53 17.21 24.03
C ILE A 62 20.64 18.17 24.49
N MET A 63 21.39 18.74 23.54
CA MET A 63 22.44 19.72 23.82
C MET A 63 21.85 21.00 24.44
N THR A 64 20.80 21.58 23.86
CA THR A 64 20.20 22.85 24.30
C THR A 64 19.72 22.83 25.75
N TYR A 65 19.02 21.75 26.13
CA TYR A 65 18.39 21.63 27.44
C TYR A 65 19.18 20.76 28.41
N ASN A 66 20.41 20.38 28.05
CA ASN A 66 21.29 19.55 28.89
C ASN A 66 20.64 18.22 29.30
N LEU A 67 19.95 17.56 28.35
CA LEU A 67 19.19 16.33 28.62
C LEU A 67 20.15 15.13 28.76
N SER A 68 20.64 14.93 29.98
CA SER A 68 21.55 13.85 30.36
C SER A 68 21.20 13.34 31.75
N SER A 69 21.41 12.06 32.01
CA SER A 69 20.98 11.37 33.24
C SER A 69 21.46 12.05 34.52
N GLU A 70 22.72 12.48 34.54
CA GLU A 70 23.39 13.10 35.68
C GLU A 70 23.06 14.58 35.88
N LYS A 71 22.23 15.14 35.00
CA LYS A 71 21.71 16.52 35.10
C LYS A 71 20.21 16.54 35.38
N MET A 72 19.59 15.36 35.54
CA MET A 72 18.17 15.20 35.83
C MET A 72 17.87 15.49 37.29
N VAL A 73 16.70 16.09 37.51
CA VAL A 73 16.11 16.36 38.81
C VAL A 73 14.69 15.83 38.75
N SER A 74 14.33 14.94 39.68
CA SER A 74 13.07 14.17 39.61
C SER A 74 12.01 14.66 40.59
N THR A 75 12.37 15.52 41.55
CA THR A 75 11.45 16.02 42.58
C THR A 75 11.28 17.53 42.52
N LEU A 76 10.10 18.01 42.90
CA LEU A 76 9.82 19.45 42.96
C LEU A 76 10.65 20.14 44.06
N LEU A 77 10.83 19.48 45.21
CA LEU A 77 11.62 20.02 46.32
C LEU A 77 13.06 20.32 45.90
N GLU A 78 13.73 19.36 45.26
CA GLU A 78 15.09 19.53 44.75
C GLU A 78 15.16 20.61 43.65
N ALA A 79 14.15 20.68 42.78
CA ALA A 79 14.07 21.73 41.77
C ALA A 79 13.93 23.13 42.40
N ASP A 80 13.15 23.27 43.48
CA ASP A 80 12.96 24.53 44.20
C ASP A 80 14.21 24.93 45.01
N GLU A 81 14.95 23.96 45.56
CA GLU A 81 16.26 24.18 46.18
C GLU A 81 17.29 24.69 45.17
N LEU A 82 17.44 24.01 44.03
CA LEU A 82 18.34 24.43 42.96
C LEU A 82 17.94 25.81 42.38
N GLY A 83 16.65 26.10 42.33
CA GLY A 83 16.14 27.43 41.95
C GLY A 83 16.61 28.52 42.92
N ARG A 84 16.58 28.25 44.23
CA ARG A 84 17.12 29.17 45.27
C ARG A 84 18.64 29.36 45.15
N GLU A 85 19.36 28.37 44.63
CA GLU A 85 20.78 28.46 44.30
C GLU A 85 21.08 29.16 42.95
N ASN A 86 20.08 29.82 42.33
CA ASN A 86 20.18 30.48 41.04
C ASN A 86 20.55 29.53 39.87
N LYS A 87 20.29 28.23 39.99
CA LYS A 87 20.41 27.29 38.87
C LYS A 87 19.22 27.47 37.93
N VAL A 88 19.49 27.55 36.64
CA VAL A 88 18.43 27.62 35.62
C VAL A 88 18.00 26.20 35.26
N LEU A 89 16.72 25.89 35.42
CA LEU A 89 16.16 24.57 35.13
C LEU A 89 15.34 24.59 33.83
N HIS A 90 15.36 23.49 33.09
CA HIS A 90 14.37 23.19 32.05
C HIS A 90 13.33 22.23 32.61
N ASN A 91 12.05 22.60 32.50
CA ASN A 91 10.93 21.79 32.95
C ASN A 91 10.53 20.80 31.86
N ILE A 92 10.51 19.52 32.20
CA ILE A 92 10.02 18.42 31.37
C ILE A 92 8.63 18.05 31.86
N LYS A 93 7.62 18.17 30.98
CA LYS A 93 6.24 17.81 31.30
C LYS A 93 5.54 17.15 30.12
N PHE A 94 5.07 15.93 30.30
CA PHE A 94 4.29 15.20 29.30
C PHE A 94 3.36 14.18 29.95
N LYS A 95 2.49 13.52 29.16
CA LYS A 95 1.65 12.42 29.63
C LYS A 95 2.25 11.07 29.21
N TYR A 96 2.27 10.09 30.10
CA TYR A 96 2.61 8.70 29.83
C TYR A 96 1.49 7.80 30.35
N ASN A 97 0.83 7.05 29.46
CA ASN A 97 -0.37 6.26 29.80
C ASN A 97 -1.46 7.08 30.51
N GLY A 98 -1.66 8.32 30.09
CA GLY A 98 -2.62 9.26 30.71
C GLY A 98 -2.10 9.98 31.95
N ASN A 99 -1.06 9.46 32.61
CA ASN A 99 -0.49 10.04 33.82
C ASN A 99 0.51 11.16 33.50
N PRO A 100 0.47 12.30 34.21
CA PRO A 100 1.45 13.35 34.03
C PRO A 100 2.82 12.92 34.57
N ILE A 101 3.84 13.02 33.72
CA ILE A 101 5.25 12.92 34.09
C ILE A 101 5.81 14.34 34.21
N ARG A 102 6.57 14.58 35.27
CA ARG A 102 7.25 15.85 35.52
C ARG A 102 8.68 15.58 35.98
N ALA A 103 9.63 16.26 35.36
CA ALA A 103 11.04 16.22 35.73
C ALA A 103 11.70 17.54 35.31
N TRP A 104 12.98 17.70 35.64
CA TRP A 104 13.76 18.87 35.25
C TRP A 104 15.17 18.48 34.85
N THR A 105 15.82 19.37 34.09
CA THR A 105 17.27 19.30 33.88
C THR A 105 17.95 20.61 34.22
N ILE A 106 19.13 20.53 34.83
CA ILE A 106 19.96 21.71 35.11
C ILE A 106 20.58 22.21 33.80
N ARG A 107 20.30 23.45 33.41
CA ARG A 107 20.84 24.05 32.18
C ARG A 107 22.34 24.33 32.34
N HIS A 108 23.12 24.00 31.32
CA HIS A 108 24.57 24.24 31.32
C HIS A 108 24.96 25.71 31.06
N GLY A 109 24.04 26.59 30.64
CA GLY A 109 24.32 28.02 30.42
C GLY A 109 25.44 28.32 29.42
N ASN A 110 25.65 27.43 28.44
CA ASN A 110 26.78 27.40 27.50
C ASN A 110 28.19 27.27 28.13
N LYS A 111 28.29 26.92 29.42
CA LYS A 111 29.56 26.66 30.11
C LYS A 111 30.02 25.20 29.92
N PRO A 112 31.26 24.93 29.45
CA PRO A 112 31.73 23.58 29.14
C PRO A 112 31.71 22.60 30.33
N ASP A 113 32.10 23.07 31.51
CA ASP A 113 32.16 22.33 32.78
C ASP A 113 30.77 21.94 33.32
N GLN A 114 29.72 22.67 32.92
CA GLN A 114 28.35 22.41 33.36
C GLN A 114 27.58 21.47 32.41
N LYS A 115 28.15 21.12 31.26
CA LYS A 115 27.52 20.23 30.28
C LYS A 115 27.48 18.80 30.82
N GLY A 116 26.37 18.13 30.56
CA GLY A 116 26.25 16.70 30.80
C GLY A 116 27.03 15.84 29.79
N LEU A 117 27.13 14.56 30.08
CA LEU A 117 27.81 13.54 29.27
C LEU A 117 27.22 13.50 27.85
N PHE A 118 25.90 13.47 27.72
CA PHE A 118 25.22 13.41 26.42
C PHE A 118 25.57 14.64 25.56
N PRO A 119 25.37 15.90 26.03
CA PRO A 119 25.78 17.08 25.29
C PRO A 119 27.26 17.12 24.90
N LYS A 120 28.19 16.75 25.80
CA LYS A 120 29.63 16.73 25.51
C LYS A 120 29.98 15.80 24.36
N ILE A 121 29.46 14.57 24.39
CA ILE A 121 29.71 13.59 23.34
C ILE A 121 29.06 14.02 22.02
N LEU A 122 27.81 14.48 22.06
CA LEU A 122 27.11 14.95 20.86
C LEU A 122 27.79 16.14 20.19
N GLU A 123 28.37 17.06 20.98
CA GLU A 123 29.21 18.14 20.45
C GLU A 123 30.45 17.64 19.74
N ARG A 124 31.18 16.70 20.37
CA ARG A 124 32.37 16.09 19.76
C ARG A 124 32.01 15.40 18.44
N LEU A 125 30.96 14.58 18.43
CA LEU A 125 30.46 13.92 17.22
C LEU A 125 30.00 14.92 16.16
N GLY A 126 29.34 16.01 16.57
CA GLY A 126 28.92 17.10 15.70
C GLY A 126 30.10 17.79 15.01
N ARG A 127 31.16 18.10 15.75
CA ARG A 127 32.41 18.68 15.20
C ARG A 127 33.05 17.73 14.18
N MET A 128 33.27 16.47 14.56
CA MET A 128 33.82 15.46 13.65
C MET A 128 32.99 15.33 12.37
N ARG A 129 31.66 15.35 12.50
CA ARG A 129 30.78 15.28 11.34
C ARG A 129 30.93 16.49 10.43
N ASN A 130 31.03 17.69 11.00
CA ASN A 130 31.19 18.91 10.23
C ASN A 130 32.54 18.96 9.50
N GLU A 131 33.62 18.47 10.11
CA GLU A 131 34.93 18.32 9.47
C GLU A 131 34.86 17.38 8.25
N ILE A 132 34.20 16.23 8.39
CA ILE A 132 33.99 15.30 7.26
C ILE A 132 33.13 15.95 6.17
N LYS A 133 32.07 16.68 6.54
CA LYS A 133 31.24 17.41 5.56
C LYS A 133 32.02 18.50 4.83
N ALA A 134 32.94 19.19 5.52
CA ALA A 134 33.81 20.19 4.91
C ALA A 134 34.73 19.56 3.85
N GLN A 135 35.27 18.36 4.13
CA GLN A 135 36.05 17.59 3.15
C GLN A 135 35.20 17.06 1.98
N LEU A 136 33.95 16.67 2.24
CA LEU A 136 33.02 16.18 1.22
C LEU A 136 32.65 17.21 0.17
N LYS A 137 32.48 18.48 0.57
CA LYS A 137 31.99 19.54 -0.32
C LYS A 137 32.81 19.70 -1.62
N PRO A 138 34.15 19.85 -1.58
CA PRO A 138 34.94 19.96 -2.81
C PRO A 138 34.97 18.65 -3.62
N ILE A 139 35.05 17.49 -2.95
CA ILE A 139 35.06 16.18 -3.63
C ILE A 139 33.72 15.92 -4.34
N GLY A 140 32.60 16.31 -3.72
CA GLY A 140 31.27 16.20 -4.31
C GLY A 140 31.14 17.01 -5.59
N LYS A 141 31.64 18.25 -5.61
CA LYS A 141 31.70 19.08 -6.82
C LYS A 141 32.56 18.44 -7.91
N LYS A 142 33.75 17.94 -7.54
CA LYS A 142 34.63 17.20 -8.47
C LYS A 142 33.92 15.99 -9.07
N LYS A 143 33.25 15.17 -8.24
CA LYS A 143 32.43 14.02 -8.66
C LYS A 143 31.32 14.44 -9.63
N GLU A 144 30.54 15.48 -9.29
CA GLU A 144 29.45 15.98 -10.14
C GLU A 144 29.97 16.40 -11.51
N TYR A 145 31.03 17.21 -11.55
CA TYR A 145 31.55 17.79 -12.78
C TYR A 145 32.21 16.74 -13.67
N MET A 146 33.03 15.84 -13.12
CA MET A 146 33.60 14.72 -13.87
C MET A 146 32.50 13.76 -14.37
N GLY A 147 31.45 13.55 -13.56
CA GLY A 147 30.30 12.73 -13.94
C GLY A 147 29.56 13.29 -15.16
N LYS A 148 29.39 14.62 -15.25
CA LYS A 148 28.81 15.28 -16.44
C LYS A 148 29.64 15.05 -17.70
N VAL A 149 30.97 15.17 -17.59
CA VAL A 149 31.90 14.91 -18.70
C VAL A 149 31.79 13.44 -19.14
N LYS A 150 31.84 12.50 -18.19
CA LYS A 150 31.67 11.07 -18.48
C LYS A 150 30.34 10.79 -19.20
N SER A 151 29.22 11.31 -18.70
CA SER A 151 27.91 11.09 -19.34
C SER A 151 27.84 11.64 -20.77
N ARG A 152 28.54 12.74 -21.08
CA ARG A 152 28.63 13.25 -22.45
C ARG A 152 29.48 12.35 -23.34
N MET A 153 30.58 11.84 -22.83
CA MET A 153 31.43 10.90 -23.56
C MET A 153 30.69 9.59 -23.86
N ASP A 154 29.96 9.05 -22.87
CA ASP A 154 29.14 7.84 -23.03
C ASP A 154 28.03 8.03 -24.09
N ALA A 155 27.43 9.23 -24.15
CA ALA A 155 26.33 9.53 -25.07
C ALA A 155 26.79 9.75 -26.53
N SER A 156 27.96 10.35 -26.72
CA SER A 156 28.46 10.73 -28.05
C SER A 156 29.41 9.70 -28.67
N GLY A 157 29.75 8.62 -27.95
CA GLY A 157 30.43 7.42 -28.45
C GLY A 157 31.88 7.59 -28.96
N SER A 158 32.36 8.81 -29.23
CA SER A 158 33.69 9.07 -29.82
C SER A 158 34.21 10.52 -29.67
N ILE A 159 33.75 11.28 -28.66
CA ILE A 159 34.28 12.64 -28.42
C ILE A 159 35.49 12.61 -27.48
N SER A 160 36.47 13.49 -27.72
CA SER A 160 37.60 13.66 -26.80
C SER A 160 37.14 14.21 -25.44
N ILE A 161 37.93 14.02 -24.38
CA ILE A 161 37.63 14.60 -23.05
C ILE A 161 37.53 16.13 -23.14
N ALA A 162 38.41 16.75 -23.92
CA ALA A 162 38.40 18.20 -24.15
C ALA A 162 37.09 18.68 -24.82
N ASP A 163 36.57 17.94 -25.78
CA ASP A 163 35.31 18.29 -26.45
C ASP A 163 34.11 18.05 -25.54
N ALA A 164 34.07 16.92 -24.82
CA ALA A 164 33.06 16.66 -23.81
C ALA A 164 33.03 17.74 -22.72
N PHE A 165 34.21 18.22 -22.31
CA PHE A 165 34.35 19.31 -21.37
C PHE A 165 33.80 20.64 -21.93
N LYS A 166 34.16 21.00 -23.17
CA LYS A 166 33.63 22.20 -23.85
C LYS A 166 32.10 22.16 -23.94
N ASP A 167 31.51 21.01 -24.26
CA ASP A 167 30.06 20.80 -24.32
C ASP A 167 29.39 20.96 -22.95
N VAL A 168 30.03 20.46 -21.89
CA VAL A 168 29.54 20.64 -20.52
C VAL A 168 29.59 22.13 -20.12
N LEU A 169 30.64 22.86 -20.52
CA LEU A 169 30.74 24.29 -20.24
C LEU A 169 29.73 25.11 -21.05
N SER A 170 29.51 24.79 -22.32
CA SER A 170 28.56 25.51 -23.18
C SER A 170 27.11 25.33 -22.70
N SER A 171 26.79 24.17 -22.14
CA SER A 171 25.48 23.89 -21.55
C SER A 171 25.28 24.49 -20.14
N THR A 172 26.33 25.05 -19.52
CA THR A 172 26.26 25.64 -18.18
C THR A 172 26.01 27.15 -18.24
N LYS A 173 24.75 27.57 -18.02
CA LYS A 173 24.34 28.98 -18.09
C LYS A 173 24.93 29.89 -17.00
N ASN A 174 25.27 29.34 -15.82
CA ASN A 174 25.77 30.12 -14.68
C ASN A 174 27.28 30.38 -14.80
N MET A 175 27.67 31.65 -15.01
CA MET A 175 29.07 32.06 -15.19
C MET A 175 29.99 31.74 -14.00
N LYS A 176 29.50 31.89 -12.75
CA LYS A 176 30.30 31.54 -11.56
C LYS A 176 30.54 30.04 -11.46
N LYS A 177 29.49 29.24 -11.73
CA LYS A 177 29.58 27.78 -11.76
C LYS A 177 30.51 27.32 -12.88
N ARG A 178 30.42 27.94 -14.06
CA ARG A 178 31.31 27.69 -15.19
C ARG A 178 32.78 27.94 -14.84
N ALA A 179 33.10 29.07 -14.21
CA ALA A 179 34.46 29.37 -13.75
C ALA A 179 34.98 28.35 -12.73
N GLU A 180 34.13 27.93 -11.79
CA GLU A 180 34.48 26.87 -10.82
C GLU A 180 34.72 25.53 -11.51
N MET A 181 33.86 25.14 -12.46
CA MET A 181 34.00 23.91 -13.24
C MET A 181 35.31 23.88 -14.01
N VAL A 182 35.69 25.00 -14.65
CA VAL A 182 36.99 25.12 -15.33
C VAL A 182 38.13 24.83 -14.35
N LYS A 183 38.17 25.54 -13.23
CA LYS A 183 39.23 25.36 -12.22
C LYS A 183 39.34 23.92 -11.70
N ILE A 184 38.22 23.22 -11.55
CA ILE A 184 38.20 21.84 -11.04
C ILE A 184 38.56 20.82 -12.12
N LEU A 185 38.13 21.04 -13.37
CA LEU A 185 38.27 20.06 -14.44
C LEU A 185 39.55 20.21 -15.27
N ASP A 186 40.17 21.39 -15.27
CA ASP A 186 41.41 21.70 -15.99
C ASP A 186 42.50 20.62 -15.86
N PRO A 187 42.79 20.07 -14.65
CA PRO A 187 43.82 19.04 -14.49
C PRO A 187 43.53 17.70 -15.18
N PHE A 188 42.31 17.49 -15.69
CA PHE A 188 41.85 16.22 -16.25
C PHE A 188 41.63 16.26 -17.77
N ILE A 189 41.78 17.43 -18.41
CA ILE A 189 41.44 17.63 -19.82
C ILE A 189 42.33 16.78 -20.75
N ASP A 190 43.62 16.68 -20.43
CA ASP A 190 44.63 16.02 -21.27
C ASP A 190 44.84 14.53 -20.91
N LEU A 191 44.01 13.97 -20.04
CA LEU A 191 44.11 12.56 -19.68
C LEU A 191 43.64 11.65 -20.83
N SER A 192 44.14 10.42 -20.85
CA SER A 192 43.50 9.36 -21.64
C SER A 192 42.15 8.97 -21.02
N TYR A 193 41.26 8.38 -21.82
CA TYR A 193 39.98 7.87 -21.35
C TYR A 193 40.12 6.98 -20.10
N ASP A 194 41.00 5.98 -20.16
CA ASP A 194 41.20 5.04 -19.05
C ASP A 194 41.71 5.73 -17.78
N ASN A 195 42.63 6.70 -17.93
CA ASN A 195 43.15 7.47 -16.81
C ASN A 195 42.07 8.38 -16.20
N PHE A 196 41.25 9.01 -17.04
CA PHE A 196 40.10 9.81 -16.58
C PHE A 196 39.09 8.95 -15.82
N ILE A 197 38.73 7.76 -16.34
CA ILE A 197 37.80 6.85 -15.68
C ILE A 197 38.36 6.31 -14.36
N LYS A 198 39.66 6.01 -14.30
CA LYS A 198 40.33 5.59 -13.07
C LYS A 198 40.29 6.70 -12.01
N GLU A 199 40.60 7.93 -12.39
CA GLU A 199 40.53 9.10 -11.50
C GLU A 199 39.09 9.39 -11.06
N TYR A 200 38.12 9.32 -11.98
CA TYR A 200 36.71 9.47 -11.66
C TYR A 200 36.23 8.41 -10.65
N SER A 201 36.65 7.16 -10.84
CA SER A 201 36.34 6.05 -9.93
C SER A 201 36.96 6.27 -8.54
N SER A 202 38.19 6.76 -8.47
CA SER A 202 38.88 7.14 -7.23
C SER A 202 38.13 8.25 -6.49
N VAL A 203 37.71 9.31 -7.21
CA VAL A 203 36.91 10.42 -6.65
C VAL A 203 35.55 9.92 -6.15
N CYS A 204 34.88 9.05 -6.92
CA CYS A 204 33.63 8.42 -6.50
C CYS A 204 33.81 7.62 -5.20
N PHE A 205 34.86 6.79 -5.12
CA PHE A 205 35.15 6.01 -3.92
C PHE A 205 35.44 6.91 -2.69
N ALA A 206 36.28 7.93 -2.85
CA ALA A 206 36.60 8.88 -1.79
C ALA A 206 35.33 9.60 -1.29
N TYR A 207 34.47 10.04 -2.20
CA TYR A 207 33.19 10.64 -1.87
C TYR A 207 32.28 9.67 -1.10
N GLU A 208 32.06 8.46 -1.61
CA GLU A 208 31.16 7.50 -0.95
C GLU A 208 31.69 7.03 0.41
N SER A 209 33.00 6.90 0.56
CA SER A 209 33.65 6.59 1.84
C SER A 209 33.40 7.67 2.88
N LEU A 210 33.67 8.94 2.57
CA LEU A 210 33.42 10.06 3.47
C LEU A 210 31.92 10.26 3.74
N ASN A 211 31.08 10.08 2.72
CA ASN A 211 29.62 10.18 2.84
C ASN A 211 29.07 9.08 3.77
N SER A 212 29.61 7.87 3.68
CA SER A 212 29.28 6.77 4.58
C SER A 212 29.71 7.07 6.02
N LYS A 213 30.92 7.63 6.22
CA LYS A 213 31.40 8.06 7.55
C LYS A 213 30.49 9.13 8.18
N GLN A 214 30.12 10.20 7.45
CA GLN A 214 29.22 11.23 8.02
C GLN A 214 27.81 10.70 8.29
N LYS A 215 27.30 9.77 7.46
CA LYS A 215 26.01 9.09 7.71
C LYS A 215 26.07 8.22 8.97
N ALA A 216 27.17 7.51 9.19
CA ALA A 216 27.39 6.72 10.40
C ALA A 216 27.42 7.61 11.65
N ILE A 217 28.10 8.76 11.62
CA ILE A 217 28.10 9.71 12.74
C ILE A 217 26.69 10.27 12.99
N LYS A 218 25.95 10.66 11.93
CA LYS A 218 24.54 11.08 12.05
C LYS A 218 23.69 10.02 12.74
N LEU A 219 23.87 8.75 12.37
CA LEU A 219 23.16 7.63 13.00
C LEU A 219 23.54 7.48 14.48
N TYR A 220 24.81 7.61 14.83
CA TYR A 220 25.25 7.57 16.24
C TYR A 220 24.63 8.68 17.06
N MET A 221 24.65 9.93 16.56
CA MET A 221 24.05 11.07 17.25
C MET A 221 22.55 10.84 17.51
N ASN A 222 21.80 10.36 16.52
CA ASN A 222 20.37 10.04 16.68
C ASN A 222 20.12 8.86 17.63
N SER A 223 21.10 7.97 17.79
CA SER A 223 20.99 6.81 18.69
C SER A 223 21.02 7.20 20.17
N PHE A 224 21.53 8.38 20.55
CA PHE A 224 21.49 8.87 21.94
C PHE A 224 20.05 9.02 22.45
N TYR A 225 19.17 9.61 21.63
CA TYR A 225 17.74 9.61 21.92
C TYR A 225 17.19 8.17 21.95
N GLY A 226 17.55 7.35 20.95
CA GLY A 226 17.03 5.99 20.82
C GLY A 226 17.33 5.08 22.02
N VAL A 227 18.49 5.22 22.68
CA VAL A 227 18.81 4.43 23.88
C VAL A 227 17.99 4.84 25.10
N THR A 228 17.65 6.13 25.24
CA THR A 228 16.81 6.60 26.35
C THR A 228 15.36 6.13 26.24
N GLY A 229 14.86 5.90 25.01
CA GLY A 229 13.49 5.47 24.76
C GLY A 229 13.28 3.95 24.67
N ARG A 230 14.34 3.14 24.70
CA ARG A 230 14.26 1.68 24.58
C ARG A 230 14.35 1.02 25.96
N SER A 231 13.25 0.44 26.44
CA SER A 231 13.17 -0.23 27.76
C SER A 231 14.26 -1.27 28.03
N GLY A 232 14.67 -2.03 27.01
CA GLY A 232 15.77 -3.00 27.11
C GLY A 232 17.18 -2.39 27.14
N SER A 233 17.32 -1.06 27.18
CA SER A 233 18.61 -0.39 27.28
C SER A 233 18.94 -0.09 28.76
N PRO A 234 20.21 -0.25 29.18
CA PRO A 234 20.65 0.20 30.52
C PRO A 234 20.53 1.71 30.75
N PHE A 235 20.42 2.49 29.67
CA PHE A 235 20.27 3.95 29.68
C PHE A 235 18.82 4.39 29.43
N TYR A 236 17.85 3.48 29.59
CA TYR A 236 16.44 3.81 29.46
C TYR A 236 16.02 4.78 30.56
N ILE A 237 15.58 5.97 30.15
CA ILE A 237 15.08 7.02 31.06
C ILE A 237 13.89 7.67 30.35
N LEU A 238 12.69 7.35 30.84
CA LEU A 238 11.42 7.76 30.23
C LEU A 238 11.31 9.28 30.15
N GLU A 239 11.72 9.98 31.20
CA GLU A 239 11.70 11.43 31.33
C GLU A 239 12.58 12.11 30.28
N LEU A 240 13.75 11.53 29.96
CA LEU A 240 14.61 12.05 28.90
C LEU A 240 13.99 11.82 27.51
N ALA A 241 13.49 10.62 27.24
CA ALA A 241 12.88 10.31 25.94
C ALA A 241 11.61 11.15 25.68
N GLY A 242 10.74 11.26 26.68
CA GLY A 242 9.57 12.13 26.65
C GLY A 242 9.91 13.62 26.68
N GLY A 243 10.99 14.01 27.35
CA GLY A 243 11.51 15.38 27.36
C GLY A 243 12.00 15.83 25.99
N VAL A 244 12.74 14.99 25.27
CA VAL A 244 13.21 15.29 23.91
C VAL A 244 12.03 15.48 22.95
N THR A 245 11.07 14.56 22.97
CA THR A 245 9.91 14.59 22.06
C THR A 245 8.98 15.76 22.36
N SER A 246 8.63 15.99 23.64
CA SER A 246 7.77 17.10 24.06
C SER A 246 8.41 18.47 23.75
N ALA A 247 9.71 18.64 24.01
CA ALA A 247 10.44 19.85 23.63
C ALA A 247 10.44 20.06 22.11
N GLY A 248 10.59 19.00 21.32
CA GLY A 248 10.51 19.07 19.86
C GLY A 248 9.14 19.55 19.37
N GLN A 249 8.06 19.01 19.93
CA GLN A 249 6.71 19.47 19.62
C GLN A 249 6.48 20.94 20.02
N GLU A 250 6.99 21.36 21.16
CA GLU A 250 6.86 22.74 21.63
C GLU A 250 7.61 23.71 20.70
N ILE A 251 8.86 23.39 20.36
CA ILE A 251 9.70 24.23 19.50
C ILE A 251 9.08 24.39 18.12
N ILE A 252 8.67 23.29 17.46
CA ILE A 252 8.08 23.38 16.12
C ILE A 252 6.80 24.22 16.14
N LYS A 253 5.93 24.06 17.15
CA LYS A 253 4.71 24.88 17.32
C LYS A 253 5.03 26.36 17.51
N ARG A 254 6.05 26.69 18.32
CA ARG A 254 6.50 28.08 18.51
C ARG A 254 7.07 28.69 17.24
N VAL A 255 7.85 27.92 16.46
CA VAL A 255 8.34 28.38 15.14
C VAL A 255 7.16 28.61 14.20
N THR A 256 6.19 27.69 14.14
CA THR A 256 4.96 27.84 13.34
C THR A 256 4.21 29.13 13.70
N GLU A 257 4.04 29.43 14.99
CA GLU A 257 3.41 30.67 15.45
C GLU A 257 4.21 31.90 15.02
N TYR A 258 5.53 31.86 15.17
CA TYR A 258 6.42 32.96 14.78
C TYR A 258 6.35 33.27 13.28
N VAL A 259 6.41 32.26 12.41
CA VAL A 259 6.36 32.47 10.96
C VAL A 259 4.95 32.91 10.50
N ARG A 260 3.88 32.39 11.12
CA ARG A 260 2.50 32.86 10.86
C ARG A 260 2.32 34.34 11.21
N LYS A 261 2.87 34.80 12.34
CA LYS A 261 2.84 36.22 12.72
C LYS A 261 3.57 37.13 11.74
N LYS A 262 4.48 36.60 10.93
CA LYS A 262 5.15 37.30 9.82
C LYS A 262 4.37 37.23 8.50
N GLY A 263 3.19 36.61 8.48
CA GLY A 263 2.33 36.50 7.29
C GLY A 263 2.59 35.27 6.42
N PHE A 264 3.51 34.37 6.79
CA PHE A 264 3.78 33.16 6.00
C PHE A 264 2.69 32.11 6.20
N GLY A 265 2.19 31.53 5.10
CA GLY A 265 1.23 30.43 5.12
C GLY A 265 1.90 29.10 5.45
N ILE A 266 1.23 28.23 6.21
CA ILE A 266 1.72 26.88 6.55
C ILE A 266 0.97 25.86 5.70
N LYS A 267 1.66 25.18 4.80
CA LYS A 267 1.08 24.13 3.95
C LYS A 267 1.17 22.75 4.56
N TYR A 268 2.28 22.45 5.24
CA TYR A 268 2.52 21.15 5.88
C TYR A 268 3.64 21.27 6.93
N GLY A 269 3.80 20.25 7.77
CA GLY A 269 4.96 20.12 8.65
C GLY A 269 5.12 18.70 9.18
N ASP A 270 6.32 18.14 9.07
CA ASP A 270 6.66 16.80 9.55
C ASP A 270 7.78 16.89 10.58
N THR A 271 7.45 16.78 11.87
CA THR A 271 8.40 16.61 12.97
C THR A 271 9.41 17.75 13.13
N ASP A 272 10.42 17.77 12.26
CA ASP A 272 11.55 18.69 12.17
C ASP A 272 11.43 19.71 11.02
N SER A 273 10.49 19.50 10.09
CA SER A 273 10.31 20.36 8.91
C SER A 273 8.98 21.12 8.91
N LEU A 274 8.99 22.33 8.35
CA LEU A 274 7.82 23.16 8.05
C LEU A 274 7.84 23.55 6.57
N TYR A 275 6.72 23.30 5.88
CA TYR A 275 6.50 23.69 4.50
C TYR A 275 5.63 24.94 4.44
N LEU A 276 6.19 26.01 3.90
CA LEU A 276 5.70 27.38 4.00
C LEU A 276 5.43 27.99 2.62
N THR A 277 4.54 28.97 2.57
CA THR A 277 4.31 29.84 1.41
C THR A 277 4.57 31.30 1.79
N CYS A 278 5.13 32.07 0.86
CA CYS A 278 5.31 33.51 1.06
C CYS A 278 3.96 34.25 1.01
N PRO A 279 3.82 35.39 1.69
CA PRO A 279 2.69 36.29 1.49
C PRO A 279 2.50 36.67 0.02
N ASP A 280 1.25 36.82 -0.42
CA ASP A 280 0.92 37.16 -1.82
C ASP A 280 1.53 38.50 -2.27
N SER A 281 1.77 39.43 -1.33
CA SER A 281 2.40 40.72 -1.61
C SER A 281 3.80 40.61 -2.25
N TYR A 282 4.50 39.49 -2.08
CA TYR A 282 5.79 39.26 -2.76
C TYR A 282 5.64 38.95 -4.25
N PHE A 283 4.44 38.59 -4.70
CA PHE A 283 4.17 38.14 -6.06
C PHE A 283 3.34 39.14 -6.88
N GLU A 284 2.73 40.17 -6.27
CA GLU A 284 1.85 41.14 -6.92
C GLU A 284 2.41 41.71 -8.24
N LYS A 285 3.68 42.11 -8.25
CA LYS A 285 4.35 42.62 -9.46
C LYS A 285 4.30 41.60 -10.61
N TYR A 286 4.57 40.34 -10.30
CA TYR A 286 4.62 39.25 -11.28
C TYR A 286 3.22 38.79 -11.67
N ASP A 287 2.27 38.82 -10.74
CA ASP A 287 0.86 38.53 -10.99
C ASP A 287 0.28 39.54 -12.01
N LEU A 288 0.55 40.83 -11.81
CA LEU A 288 0.16 41.90 -12.75
C LEU A 288 0.85 41.75 -14.11
N ALA A 289 2.13 41.42 -14.12
CA ALA A 289 2.88 41.23 -15.38
C ALA A 289 2.41 40.00 -16.17
N TYR A 290 1.97 38.92 -15.50
CA TYR A 290 1.47 37.71 -16.15
C TYR A 290 -0.01 37.84 -16.57
N ASN A 291 -0.84 38.47 -15.72
CA ASN A 291 -2.26 38.76 -15.95
C ASN A 291 -3.04 37.55 -16.53
N ASP A 292 -2.94 36.39 -15.87
CA ASP A 292 -3.56 35.13 -16.29
C ASP A 292 -3.27 34.75 -17.75
N GLY A 293 -2.04 35.03 -18.22
CA GLY A 293 -1.58 34.74 -19.57
C GLY A 293 -1.93 35.82 -20.60
N LYS A 294 -2.50 36.95 -20.19
CA LYS A 294 -2.81 38.12 -21.05
C LYS A 294 -1.77 39.25 -20.92
N GLY A 295 -0.78 39.07 -20.06
CA GLY A 295 0.23 40.08 -19.75
C GLY A 295 1.48 40.00 -20.62
N GLU A 296 2.55 40.63 -20.15
CA GLU A 296 3.82 40.84 -20.87
C GLU A 296 4.81 39.67 -20.73
N ILE A 297 4.64 38.83 -19.69
CA ILE A 297 5.55 37.70 -19.42
C ILE A 297 4.87 36.36 -19.66
N SER A 298 5.66 35.39 -20.10
CA SER A 298 5.20 34.00 -20.26
C SER A 298 4.97 33.33 -18.90
N LYS A 299 4.21 32.21 -18.89
CA LYS A 299 3.98 31.40 -17.68
C LYS A 299 5.29 30.88 -17.07
N LEU A 300 6.26 30.51 -17.92
CA LEU A 300 7.58 30.04 -17.47
C LEU A 300 8.36 31.16 -16.80
N GLU A 301 8.36 32.37 -17.35
CA GLU A 301 9.02 33.52 -16.72
C GLU A 301 8.36 33.88 -15.39
N TYR A 302 7.02 33.91 -15.36
CA TYR A 302 6.24 34.14 -14.14
C TYR A 302 6.59 33.14 -13.03
N TRP A 303 6.54 31.84 -13.32
CA TRP A 303 6.91 30.78 -12.37
C TRP A 303 8.37 30.88 -11.94
N THR A 304 9.27 31.16 -12.88
CA THR A 304 10.72 31.35 -12.61
C THR A 304 10.96 32.46 -11.60
N GLU A 305 10.31 33.61 -11.79
CA GLU A 305 10.48 34.76 -10.91
C GLU A 305 9.85 34.56 -9.52
N MET A 306 8.71 33.86 -9.44
CA MET A 306 8.13 33.46 -8.15
C MET A 306 9.07 32.56 -7.35
N VAL A 307 9.70 31.56 -7.99
CA VAL A 307 10.64 30.64 -7.34
C VAL A 307 11.88 31.40 -6.86
N LYS A 308 12.50 32.26 -7.70
CA LYS A 308 13.66 33.08 -7.30
C LYS A 308 13.34 33.99 -6.12
N THR A 309 12.17 34.64 -6.16
CA THR A 309 11.71 35.51 -5.07
C THR A 309 11.55 34.72 -3.78
N THR A 310 10.93 33.55 -3.87
CA THR A 310 10.76 32.65 -2.71
C THR A 310 12.10 32.24 -2.11
N MET A 311 13.09 31.86 -2.92
CA MET A 311 14.44 31.51 -2.46
C MET A 311 15.08 32.65 -1.64
N GLY A 312 15.03 33.88 -2.16
CA GLY A 312 15.61 35.06 -1.48
C GLY A 312 14.89 35.43 -0.18
N VAL A 313 13.56 35.39 -0.18
CA VAL A 313 12.75 35.67 1.02
C VAL A 313 12.98 34.60 2.10
N MET A 314 13.12 33.33 1.70
CA MET A 314 13.29 32.22 2.63
C MET A 314 14.64 32.24 3.33
N GLU A 315 15.72 32.69 2.66
CA GLU A 315 17.02 32.90 3.30
C GLU A 315 16.92 33.91 4.46
N LYS A 316 16.19 35.01 4.24
CA LYS A 316 15.94 36.03 5.27
C LYS A 316 15.08 35.46 6.41
N LEU A 317 13.99 34.76 6.10
CA LEU A 317 13.13 34.14 7.12
C LEU A 317 13.91 33.12 7.96
N ARG A 318 14.74 32.29 7.34
CA ARG A 318 15.59 31.32 8.05
C ARG A 318 16.49 32.02 9.08
N ASN A 319 17.10 33.16 8.72
CA ASN A 319 17.95 33.93 9.64
C ASN A 319 17.14 34.49 10.81
N ASP A 320 15.93 34.98 10.55
CA ASP A 320 15.02 35.48 11.57
C ASP A 320 14.57 34.37 12.53
N VAL A 321 14.19 33.20 12.00
CA VAL A 321 13.81 32.01 12.78
C VAL A 321 14.98 31.54 13.65
N ASN A 322 16.19 31.47 13.11
CA ASN A 322 17.38 31.10 13.88
C ASN A 322 17.70 32.11 14.98
N THR A 323 17.50 33.40 14.72
CA THR A 323 17.64 34.45 15.75
C THR A 323 16.58 34.30 16.84
N PHE A 324 15.32 34.06 16.45
CA PHE A 324 14.23 33.77 17.38
C PHE A 324 14.52 32.55 18.26
N LEU A 325 14.97 31.44 17.67
CA LEU A 325 15.33 30.22 18.38
C LEU A 325 16.45 30.50 19.39
N ARG A 326 17.52 31.18 18.98
CA ARG A 326 18.64 31.54 19.87
C ARG A 326 18.17 32.38 21.06
N LEU A 327 17.32 33.38 20.83
CA LEU A 327 16.78 34.23 21.90
C LEU A 327 15.87 33.46 22.85
N LYS A 328 15.03 32.54 22.32
CA LYS A 328 14.11 31.74 23.12
C LYS A 328 14.81 30.67 23.94
N THR A 329 15.79 30.00 23.36
CA THR A 329 16.48 28.90 24.02
C THR A 329 17.73 29.36 24.77
N ARG A 330 18.26 30.57 24.50
CA ARG A 330 19.57 31.04 24.99
C ARG A 330 20.73 30.13 24.58
N SER A 331 20.61 29.49 23.41
CA SER A 331 21.59 28.53 22.89
C SER A 331 21.61 28.52 21.36
N ASP A 332 22.76 28.14 20.79
CA ASP A 332 22.98 28.08 19.34
C ASP A 332 22.86 26.65 18.74
N TYR A 333 22.53 25.62 19.52
CA TYR A 333 22.44 24.26 18.96
C TYR A 333 21.21 24.05 18.07
N LEU A 334 20.10 24.73 18.35
CA LEU A 334 18.89 24.65 17.56
C LEU A 334 18.93 25.64 16.40
N LYS A 335 19.03 25.09 15.18
CA LYS A 335 19.03 25.86 13.94
C LYS A 335 18.21 25.14 12.89
N MET A 336 17.48 25.93 12.11
CA MET A 336 16.81 25.48 10.90
C MET A 336 17.63 25.87 9.66
N ALA A 337 17.62 24.98 8.69
CA ALA A 337 18.16 25.17 7.36
C ALA A 337 17.00 25.32 6.38
N TYR A 338 17.27 26.07 5.31
CA TYR A 338 16.45 26.04 4.11
C TYR A 338 16.87 24.81 3.29
N GLU A 339 15.91 24.02 2.81
CA GLU A 339 16.16 22.86 1.95
C GLU A 339 15.94 23.22 0.47
N GLU A 340 14.69 23.11 0.00
CA GLU A 340 14.29 23.38 -1.37
C GLU A 340 13.02 24.26 -1.47
N VAL A 341 12.80 24.87 -2.64
CA VAL A 341 11.48 25.30 -3.08
C VAL A 341 10.86 24.17 -3.90
N LEU A 342 9.66 23.73 -3.53
CA LEU A 342 8.82 22.82 -4.28
C LEU A 342 7.76 23.60 -5.06
N PHE A 343 7.82 23.56 -6.40
CA PHE A 343 6.81 24.21 -7.23
C PHE A 343 6.76 23.67 -8.68
N PRO A 344 5.60 23.19 -9.16
CA PRO A 344 4.39 22.87 -8.42
C PRO A 344 4.61 21.72 -7.41
N VAL A 345 3.68 21.55 -6.47
CA VAL A 345 3.74 20.49 -5.45
C VAL A 345 2.35 19.95 -5.14
N ALA A 346 2.24 18.66 -4.88
CA ALA A 346 0.99 18.03 -4.46
C ALA A 346 1.17 17.27 -3.13
N PHE A 347 0.35 17.64 -2.14
CA PHE A 347 0.27 16.93 -0.86
C PHE A 347 -0.94 15.98 -0.87
N THR A 348 -0.72 14.68 -0.63
CA THR A 348 -1.80 13.67 -0.68
C THR A 348 -2.20 13.20 0.72
N ARG A 349 -1.22 13.07 1.63
CA ARG A 349 -1.41 12.65 3.03
C ARG A 349 -0.18 13.06 3.84
N LYS A 350 -0.25 13.02 5.18
CA LYS A 350 0.94 13.08 6.04
C LYS A 350 2.03 12.14 5.49
N LYS A 351 3.24 12.68 5.30
CA LYS A 351 4.44 12.00 4.75
C LYS A 351 4.32 11.51 3.29
N LYS A 352 3.33 12.01 2.53
CA LYS A 352 3.06 11.61 1.16
C LYS A 352 2.85 12.82 0.25
N TYR A 353 3.87 13.22 -0.47
CA TYR A 353 3.84 14.37 -1.39
C TYR A 353 4.82 14.20 -2.53
N PHE A 354 4.59 14.92 -3.62
CA PHE A 354 5.48 14.97 -4.78
C PHE A 354 5.48 16.37 -5.38
N GLY A 355 6.55 16.74 -6.08
CA GLY A 355 6.73 18.10 -6.60
C GLY A 355 7.88 18.21 -7.59
N ILE A 356 8.16 19.42 -8.03
CA ILE A 356 9.44 19.79 -8.65
C ILE A 356 10.27 20.54 -7.63
N ASP A 357 11.47 20.07 -7.33
CA ASP A 357 12.40 20.73 -6.43
C ASP A 357 13.29 21.75 -7.15
N HIS A 358 13.53 22.86 -6.47
CA HIS A 358 14.42 23.92 -6.91
C HIS A 358 15.37 24.25 -5.75
N GLU A 359 16.66 23.97 -5.95
CA GLU A 359 17.70 24.19 -4.94
C GLU A 359 18.45 25.52 -5.18
N GLU A 360 19.36 25.55 -6.16
CA GLU A 360 20.18 26.73 -6.48
C GLU A 360 19.55 27.64 -7.55
N THR A 361 18.85 27.03 -8.51
CA THR A 361 18.24 27.70 -9.65
C THR A 361 16.90 27.06 -9.99
N PRO A 362 15.90 27.83 -10.44
CA PRO A 362 14.66 27.26 -10.95
C PRO A 362 14.92 26.26 -12.09
N ASN A 363 14.26 25.11 -12.03
CA ASN A 363 14.33 24.05 -13.03
C ASN A 363 12.98 23.36 -13.16
N PHE A 364 12.19 23.73 -14.17
CA PHE A 364 10.86 23.17 -14.44
C PHE A 364 10.89 21.93 -15.35
N GLU A 365 12.08 21.48 -15.76
CA GLU A 365 12.28 20.26 -16.55
C GLU A 365 13.22 19.29 -15.79
N PRO A 366 12.84 18.84 -14.58
CA PRO A 366 13.66 17.89 -13.85
C PRO A 366 13.64 16.53 -14.56
N ARG A 367 14.76 15.79 -14.48
CA ARG A 367 14.82 14.41 -15.01
C ARG A 367 13.82 13.49 -14.31
N GLU A 368 13.74 13.63 -12.99
CA GLU A 368 12.85 12.86 -12.11
C GLU A 368 12.08 13.80 -11.20
N PRO A 369 10.80 13.52 -10.91
CA PRO A 369 10.04 14.29 -9.95
C PRO A 369 10.55 14.05 -8.52
N PHE A 370 10.44 15.07 -7.67
CA PHE A 370 10.67 14.94 -6.25
C PHE A 370 9.53 14.13 -5.62
N ILE A 371 9.84 13.04 -4.91
CA ILE A 371 8.83 12.16 -4.31
C ILE A 371 9.15 11.82 -2.85
N ARG A 372 8.17 11.98 -1.97
CA ARG A 372 8.23 11.59 -0.55
C ARG A 372 7.06 10.68 -0.21
N GLY A 373 7.36 9.42 0.10
CA GLY A 373 6.42 8.45 0.67
C GLY A 373 5.25 7.98 -0.22
N ILE A 374 5.15 8.48 -1.46
CA ILE A 374 4.22 7.96 -2.46
C ILE A 374 4.53 6.48 -2.72
N ASP A 375 3.51 5.65 -2.92
CA ASP A 375 3.69 4.20 -2.93
C ASP A 375 4.46 3.69 -4.16
N THR A 376 4.66 4.52 -5.18
CA THR A 376 5.47 4.23 -6.38
C THR A 376 6.95 4.01 -6.06
N VAL A 377 7.49 4.67 -5.03
CA VAL A 377 8.89 4.49 -4.60
C VAL A 377 9.09 3.27 -3.69
N LYS A 378 8.00 2.58 -3.30
CA LYS A 378 8.10 1.37 -2.49
C LYS A 378 8.58 0.20 -3.33
N GLN A 379 9.50 -0.58 -2.77
CA GLN A 379 9.94 -1.83 -3.37
C GLN A 379 8.80 -2.86 -3.38
N GLY A 380 8.75 -3.71 -4.41
CA GLY A 380 7.78 -4.80 -4.54
C GLY A 380 6.52 -4.48 -5.32
N LYS A 381 6.32 -3.23 -5.74
CA LYS A 381 5.24 -2.85 -6.65
C LYS A 381 5.58 -3.15 -8.10
N SER A 382 4.57 -3.56 -8.86
CA SER A 382 4.66 -3.84 -10.29
C SER A 382 5.10 -2.62 -11.08
N GLN A 383 5.68 -2.82 -12.25
CA GLN A 383 6.11 -1.73 -13.12
C GLN A 383 4.89 -0.97 -13.68
N VAL A 384 3.77 -1.64 -13.97
CA VAL A 384 2.50 -0.98 -14.35
C VAL A 384 2.07 0.02 -13.27
N PHE A 385 2.09 -0.40 -11.99
CA PHE A 385 1.73 0.47 -10.86
C PHE A 385 2.62 1.72 -10.78
N LYS A 386 3.94 1.55 -10.98
CA LYS A 386 4.89 2.67 -10.98
C LYS A 386 4.68 3.59 -12.17
N THR A 387 4.47 3.02 -13.36
CA THR A 387 4.32 3.76 -14.62
C THR A 387 3.06 4.63 -14.59
N ILE A 388 1.92 4.09 -14.14
CA ILE A 388 0.69 4.86 -13.98
C ILE A 388 0.88 5.99 -12.98
N GLY A 389 1.50 5.71 -11.83
CA GLY A 389 1.79 6.75 -10.83
C GLY A 389 2.72 7.83 -11.36
N ASP A 390 3.76 7.47 -12.10
CA ASP A 390 4.70 8.42 -12.72
C ASP A 390 4.02 9.29 -13.78
N ARG A 391 3.18 8.70 -14.64
CA ARG A 391 2.36 9.46 -15.61
C ARG A 391 1.48 10.50 -14.92
N ILE A 392 0.81 10.12 -13.82
CA ILE A 392 -0.05 11.04 -13.03
C ILE A 392 0.80 12.18 -12.47
N MET A 393 1.92 11.86 -11.83
CA MET A 393 2.78 12.86 -11.22
C MET A 393 3.37 13.81 -12.27
N ARG A 394 3.90 13.29 -13.39
CA ARG A 394 4.47 14.12 -14.47
C ARG A 394 3.43 15.06 -15.09
N ARG A 395 2.24 14.56 -15.41
CA ARG A 395 1.17 15.39 -15.99
C ARG A 395 0.69 16.46 -15.00
N ALA A 396 0.63 16.15 -13.71
CA ALA A 396 0.27 17.13 -12.68
C ALA A 396 1.33 18.23 -12.50
N MET A 397 2.60 17.92 -12.75
CA MET A 397 3.74 18.83 -12.61
C MET A 397 4.04 19.62 -13.89
N ASP A 398 3.39 19.31 -15.01
CA ASP A 398 3.60 19.99 -16.28
C ASP A 398 3.22 21.47 -16.17
N ILE A 399 4.07 22.36 -16.69
CA ILE A 399 3.83 23.80 -16.65
C ILE A 399 2.57 24.23 -17.40
N ASN A 400 2.18 23.49 -18.44
CA ASN A 400 0.98 23.75 -19.23
C ASN A 400 -0.25 23.04 -18.67
N ASN A 401 -0.12 22.32 -17.54
CA ASN A 401 -1.26 21.68 -16.92
C ASN A 401 -2.31 22.72 -16.47
N VAL A 402 -3.54 22.49 -16.94
CA VAL A 402 -4.75 23.22 -16.54
C VAL A 402 -5.77 22.31 -15.85
N GLN A 403 -5.53 21.00 -15.85
CA GLN A 403 -6.42 20.00 -15.26
C GLN A 403 -6.16 19.87 -13.76
N SER A 404 -7.22 19.58 -13.03
CA SER A 404 -7.14 19.13 -11.64
C SER A 404 -6.45 17.77 -11.54
N LEU A 405 -5.88 17.48 -10.37
CA LEU A 405 -5.31 16.16 -10.10
C LEU A 405 -6.35 15.03 -10.20
N HIS A 406 -7.64 15.35 -10.07
CA HIS A 406 -8.73 14.39 -10.21
C HIS A 406 -8.91 13.99 -11.69
N GLU A 407 -9.06 14.96 -12.58
CA GLU A 407 -9.19 14.74 -14.04
C GLU A 407 -7.97 14.00 -14.61
N ILE A 408 -6.76 14.35 -14.17
CA ILE A 408 -5.53 13.65 -14.60
C ILE A 408 -5.57 12.17 -14.24
N VAL A 409 -6.06 11.84 -13.04
CA VAL A 409 -6.18 10.46 -12.58
C VAL A 409 -7.22 9.72 -13.42
N GLU A 410 -8.37 10.33 -13.70
CA GLU A 410 -9.40 9.74 -14.57
C GLU A 410 -8.86 9.44 -15.97
N ASP A 411 -8.23 10.43 -16.62
CA ASP A 411 -7.69 10.30 -17.98
C ASP A 411 -6.66 9.17 -18.07
N ILE A 412 -5.68 9.15 -17.17
CA ILE A 412 -4.58 8.18 -17.20
C ILE A 412 -5.09 6.79 -16.81
N LEU A 413 -5.99 6.69 -15.84
CA LEU A 413 -6.56 5.40 -15.46
C LEU A 413 -7.42 4.83 -16.58
N ARG A 414 -8.22 5.68 -17.25
CA ARG A 414 -9.04 5.28 -18.42
C ARG A 414 -8.16 4.80 -19.56
N ASP A 415 -7.12 5.54 -19.92
CA ASP A 415 -6.15 5.13 -20.95
C ASP A 415 -5.47 3.80 -20.58
N ALA A 416 -5.02 3.65 -19.33
CA ALA A 416 -4.38 2.42 -18.85
C ALA A 416 -5.28 1.19 -18.93
N ILE A 417 -6.60 1.38 -18.87
CA ILE A 417 -7.61 0.31 -18.92
C ILE A 417 -8.01 0.01 -20.37
N ILE A 418 -8.31 1.04 -21.17
CA ILE A 418 -8.80 0.87 -22.55
C ILE A 418 -7.67 0.34 -23.45
N ASN A 419 -6.48 0.93 -23.36
CA ASN A 419 -5.33 0.57 -24.17
C ASN A 419 -4.52 -0.55 -23.50
N HIS A 420 -5.16 -1.69 -23.24
CA HIS A 420 -4.59 -2.81 -22.51
C HIS A 420 -3.35 -3.44 -23.18
N GLU A 421 -3.23 -3.34 -24.51
CA GLU A 421 -2.08 -3.81 -25.29
C GLU A 421 -0.77 -3.08 -24.96
N GLN A 422 -0.83 -1.92 -24.28
CA GLN A 422 0.36 -1.19 -23.85
C GLN A 422 1.15 -1.93 -22.75
N TRP A 423 0.56 -2.96 -22.14
CA TRP A 423 1.14 -3.69 -21.01
C TRP A 423 1.61 -5.09 -21.40
N ASN A 424 2.79 -5.49 -20.94
CA ASN A 424 3.30 -6.86 -21.05
C ASN A 424 3.40 -7.56 -19.69
N PHE A 425 3.55 -8.88 -19.71
CA PHE A 425 3.58 -9.73 -18.52
C PHE A 425 4.64 -9.29 -17.49
N GLU A 426 5.84 -8.94 -17.96
CA GLU A 426 6.97 -8.53 -17.11
C GLU A 426 6.64 -7.31 -16.27
N GLN A 427 5.82 -6.39 -16.80
CA GLN A 427 5.43 -5.20 -16.08
C GLN A 427 4.49 -5.47 -14.90
N PHE A 428 3.85 -6.63 -14.83
CA PHE A 428 2.96 -7.02 -13.73
C PHE A 428 3.68 -7.72 -12.56
N ILE A 429 4.95 -8.09 -12.73
CA ILE A 429 5.73 -8.79 -11.70
C ILE A 429 5.86 -7.93 -10.43
N GLU A 430 5.41 -8.47 -9.29
CA GLU A 430 5.62 -7.93 -7.96
C GLU A 430 6.73 -8.69 -7.24
N THR A 431 7.28 -8.12 -6.16
CA THR A 431 8.26 -8.83 -5.30
C THR A 431 7.94 -8.68 -3.82
N ASP A 432 8.10 -9.76 -3.05
CA ASP A 432 7.97 -9.75 -1.60
C ASP A 432 9.17 -10.45 -0.95
N ALA A 433 9.31 -10.33 0.37
CA ALA A 433 10.35 -11.00 1.16
C ALA A 433 9.76 -12.13 1.98
N TRP A 434 10.38 -13.30 1.96
CA TRP A 434 9.95 -14.41 2.80
C TRP A 434 10.40 -14.21 4.24
N LYS A 435 9.44 -14.09 5.17
CA LYS A 435 9.71 -13.88 6.60
C LYS A 435 8.79 -14.79 7.41
N PRO A 436 9.22 -16.01 7.77
CA PRO A 436 8.36 -17.00 8.41
C PRO A 436 7.80 -16.51 9.75
N ASP A 437 8.57 -15.72 10.50
CA ASP A 437 8.18 -15.19 11.82
C ASP A 437 7.17 -14.03 11.75
N LYS A 438 6.81 -13.56 10.55
CA LYS A 438 5.80 -12.51 10.37
C LYS A 438 4.46 -13.11 9.95
N ASP A 439 3.37 -12.62 10.56
CA ASP A 439 1.99 -12.95 10.17
C ASP A 439 1.59 -12.28 8.85
N ASN A 440 2.19 -12.73 7.74
CA ASN A 440 1.77 -12.39 6.38
C ASN A 440 1.03 -13.57 5.77
N LYS A 441 -0.26 -13.70 6.09
CA LYS A 441 -1.13 -14.81 5.66
C LYS A 441 -1.11 -15.08 4.15
N ALA A 442 -0.99 -14.04 3.33
CA ALA A 442 -0.96 -14.19 1.88
C ALA A 442 0.34 -14.90 1.42
N VAL A 443 1.49 -14.41 1.87
CA VAL A 443 2.80 -15.01 1.54
C VAL A 443 2.95 -16.38 2.19
N GLN A 444 2.50 -16.57 3.44
CA GLN A 444 2.53 -17.88 4.10
C GLN A 444 1.71 -18.92 3.34
N ARG A 445 0.48 -18.57 2.90
CA ARG A 445 -0.36 -19.47 2.11
C ARG A 445 0.26 -19.76 0.73
N PHE A 446 0.82 -18.74 0.08
CA PHE A 446 1.54 -18.89 -1.19
C PHE A 446 2.72 -19.87 -1.04
N ILE A 447 3.63 -19.62 -0.10
CA ILE A 447 4.83 -20.44 0.14
C ILE A 447 4.43 -21.86 0.56
N GLY A 448 3.40 -22.03 1.39
CA GLY A 448 2.88 -23.34 1.77
C GLY A 448 2.41 -24.15 0.57
N ARG A 449 1.70 -23.52 -0.38
CA ARG A 449 1.27 -24.17 -1.63
C ARG A 449 2.44 -24.45 -2.57
N MET A 450 3.38 -23.52 -2.68
CA MET A 450 4.56 -23.67 -3.53
C MET A 450 5.48 -24.79 -3.04
N ARG A 451 5.63 -24.97 -1.73
CA ARG A 451 6.49 -26.01 -1.16
C ARG A 451 6.08 -27.41 -1.61
N GLY A 452 4.78 -27.65 -1.79
CA GLY A 452 4.26 -28.93 -2.27
C GLY A 452 4.55 -29.24 -3.75
N LYS A 453 4.94 -28.25 -4.57
CA LYS A 453 5.14 -28.40 -6.03
C LYS A 453 6.52 -27.96 -6.54
N TYR A 454 7.15 -27.00 -5.87
CA TYR A 454 8.36 -26.30 -6.30
C TYR A 454 9.29 -26.03 -5.10
N ASP A 455 9.58 -27.06 -4.30
CA ASP A 455 10.38 -26.94 -3.07
C ASP A 455 11.76 -26.29 -3.31
N SER A 456 12.40 -26.59 -4.44
CA SER A 456 13.69 -26.00 -4.83
C SER A 456 13.66 -24.50 -5.14
N LYS A 457 12.48 -23.92 -5.37
CA LYS A 457 12.30 -22.47 -5.63
C LYS A 457 11.95 -21.67 -4.37
N ILE A 458 11.81 -22.31 -3.21
CA ILE A 458 11.44 -21.63 -1.97
C ILE A 458 12.61 -20.75 -1.50
N PRO A 459 12.40 -19.42 -1.37
CA PRO A 459 13.45 -18.50 -0.92
C PRO A 459 13.87 -18.76 0.53
N ILE A 460 15.11 -18.45 0.86
CA ILE A 460 15.62 -18.52 2.25
C ILE A 460 14.94 -17.41 3.08
N PRO A 461 14.67 -17.61 4.39
CA PRO A 461 14.15 -16.56 5.25
C PRO A 461 14.96 -15.25 5.15
N GLY A 462 14.29 -14.18 4.75
CA GLY A 462 14.85 -12.86 4.51
C GLY A 462 15.01 -12.51 3.03
N GLU A 463 15.13 -13.50 2.16
CA GLU A 463 15.28 -13.31 0.72
C GLU A 463 13.99 -12.86 0.04
N ARG A 464 14.14 -12.20 -1.10
CA ARG A 464 13.01 -11.75 -1.92
C ARG A 464 12.75 -12.73 -3.05
N PHE A 465 11.48 -12.82 -3.43
CA PHE A 465 11.03 -13.60 -4.57
C PHE A 465 10.10 -12.75 -5.45
N SER A 466 10.04 -13.11 -6.73
CA SER A 466 9.20 -12.47 -7.73
C SER A 466 7.94 -13.30 -7.97
N TYR A 467 6.78 -12.64 -8.04
CA TYR A 467 5.51 -13.30 -8.25
C TYR A 467 4.57 -12.46 -9.11
N VAL A 468 3.56 -13.11 -9.67
CA VAL A 468 2.40 -12.46 -10.29
C VAL A 468 1.12 -12.98 -9.64
N VAL A 469 0.04 -12.23 -9.74
CA VAL A 469 -1.30 -12.70 -9.36
C VAL A 469 -2.03 -13.14 -10.62
N THR A 470 -2.35 -14.43 -10.69
CA THR A 470 -3.01 -15.06 -11.83
C THR A 470 -4.50 -15.22 -11.57
N HIS A 471 -5.25 -15.42 -12.65
CA HIS A 471 -6.63 -15.85 -12.53
C HIS A 471 -6.67 -17.21 -11.80
N PRO A 472 -7.59 -17.43 -10.84
CA PRO A 472 -7.67 -18.72 -10.17
C PRO A 472 -8.13 -19.81 -11.14
N ASP A 473 -7.51 -20.98 -11.06
CA ASP A 473 -7.85 -22.16 -11.87
C ASP A 473 -9.31 -22.62 -11.62
N THR A 474 -9.84 -22.37 -10.41
CA THR A 474 -11.25 -22.62 -10.05
C THR A 474 -11.89 -21.36 -9.46
N THR A 475 -12.97 -20.90 -10.08
CA THR A 475 -13.74 -19.73 -9.64
C THR A 475 -15.03 -20.09 -8.91
N PHE A 476 -15.44 -21.36 -8.96
CA PHE A 476 -16.64 -21.88 -8.33
C PHE A 476 -16.34 -23.23 -7.68
N ASP A 477 -17.06 -23.54 -6.60
CA ASP A 477 -17.02 -24.89 -6.03
C ASP A 477 -17.90 -25.84 -6.86
N LEU A 478 -17.89 -27.12 -6.47
CA LEU A 478 -18.71 -28.17 -7.07
C LEU A 478 -20.22 -27.90 -6.96
N HIS A 479 -20.64 -26.95 -6.12
CA HIS A 479 -22.02 -26.53 -5.92
C HIS A 479 -22.37 -25.25 -6.72
N GLY A 480 -21.46 -24.78 -7.58
CA GLY A 480 -21.64 -23.56 -8.37
C GLY A 480 -21.60 -22.27 -7.56
N ARG A 481 -21.16 -22.29 -6.29
CA ARG A 481 -20.97 -21.10 -5.45
C ARG A 481 -19.67 -20.42 -5.85
N LYS A 482 -19.70 -19.09 -6.05
CA LYS A 482 -18.52 -18.32 -6.45
C LYS A 482 -17.48 -18.36 -5.33
N LEU A 483 -16.33 -18.97 -5.59
CA LEU A 483 -15.18 -18.95 -4.72
C LEU A 483 -14.61 -17.52 -4.70
N LYS A 484 -14.13 -17.11 -3.53
CA LYS A 484 -13.41 -15.84 -3.35
C LYS A 484 -11.96 -16.13 -2.94
N PRO A 485 -11.14 -16.67 -3.86
CA PRO A 485 -9.77 -17.01 -3.53
C PRO A 485 -9.00 -15.78 -3.04
N THR A 486 -8.25 -16.00 -1.98
CA THR A 486 -7.37 -15.02 -1.34
C THR A 486 -6.19 -14.69 -2.25
N LYS A 487 -5.50 -13.56 -1.99
CA LYS A 487 -4.30 -13.17 -2.77
C LYS A 487 -3.28 -14.32 -2.83
N GLY A 488 -2.99 -14.96 -1.68
CA GLY A 488 -2.00 -16.04 -1.62
C GLY A 488 -2.35 -17.28 -2.45
N GLU A 489 -3.64 -17.54 -2.69
CA GLU A 489 -4.10 -18.65 -3.55
C GLU A 489 -3.91 -18.33 -5.03
N LYS A 490 -3.90 -17.05 -5.39
CA LYS A 490 -3.73 -16.55 -6.76
C LYS A 490 -2.29 -16.17 -7.11
N MET A 491 -1.40 -16.04 -6.13
CA MET A 491 0.00 -15.67 -6.35
C MET A 491 0.75 -16.85 -6.97
N GLU A 492 1.47 -16.66 -8.07
CA GLU A 492 2.40 -17.65 -8.64
C GLU A 492 3.79 -17.06 -8.79
N PHE A 493 4.85 -17.89 -8.68
CA PHE A 493 6.19 -17.46 -9.06
C PHE A 493 6.18 -16.95 -10.50
N ALA A 494 6.83 -15.81 -10.74
CA ALA A 494 6.70 -15.10 -12.02
C ALA A 494 7.20 -15.92 -13.22
N ASP A 495 8.29 -16.65 -13.03
CA ASP A 495 8.85 -17.56 -14.02
C ASP A 495 7.93 -18.77 -14.27
N VAL A 496 7.40 -19.40 -13.21
CA VAL A 496 6.46 -20.52 -13.32
C VAL A 496 5.18 -20.11 -14.04
N ALA A 497 4.61 -18.96 -13.70
CA ALA A 497 3.41 -18.45 -14.36
C ALA A 497 3.65 -18.18 -15.85
N LYS A 498 4.83 -17.68 -16.20
CA LYS A 498 5.24 -17.43 -17.59
C LYS A 498 5.43 -18.73 -18.37
N GLU A 499 6.14 -19.70 -17.80
CA GLU A 499 6.35 -21.03 -18.38
C GLU A 499 5.03 -21.77 -18.65
N LEU A 500 4.06 -21.63 -17.73
CA LEU A 500 2.75 -22.27 -17.84
C LEU A 500 1.72 -21.45 -18.63
N GLY A 501 2.08 -20.26 -19.13
CA GLY A 501 1.16 -19.38 -19.86
C GLY A 501 -0.07 -18.95 -19.05
N LYS A 502 0.07 -18.77 -17.72
CA LYS A 502 -1.05 -18.43 -16.84
C LYS A 502 -1.58 -17.02 -17.12
N GLU A 503 -2.89 -16.90 -17.25
CA GLU A 503 -3.58 -15.62 -17.40
C GLU A 503 -3.50 -14.78 -16.11
N LEU A 504 -3.24 -13.47 -16.25
CA LEU A 504 -3.13 -12.53 -15.14
C LEU A 504 -4.51 -12.11 -14.61
N ASP A 505 -4.65 -11.98 -13.29
CA ASP A 505 -5.85 -11.39 -12.69
C ASP A 505 -5.76 -9.85 -12.77
N LEU A 506 -6.11 -9.29 -13.93
CA LEU A 506 -6.09 -7.82 -14.14
C LEU A 506 -6.95 -7.07 -13.13
N TYR A 507 -8.04 -7.67 -12.66
CA TYR A 507 -8.89 -7.09 -11.61
C TYR A 507 -8.12 -6.91 -10.29
N HIS A 508 -7.21 -7.84 -9.94
CA HIS A 508 -6.32 -7.64 -8.79
C HIS A 508 -5.47 -6.37 -8.93
N TYR A 509 -4.83 -6.18 -10.09
CA TYR A 509 -3.94 -5.04 -10.29
C TYR A 509 -4.71 -3.73 -10.40
N PHE A 510 -5.73 -3.66 -11.25
CA PHE A 510 -6.48 -2.42 -11.44
C PHE A 510 -7.39 -2.11 -10.24
N GLU A 511 -8.26 -3.04 -9.83
CA GLU A 511 -9.27 -2.73 -8.80
C GLU A 511 -8.72 -2.75 -7.37
N LYS A 512 -7.70 -3.56 -7.06
CA LYS A 512 -7.17 -3.64 -5.69
C LYS A 512 -5.91 -2.81 -5.45
N THR A 513 -4.95 -2.79 -6.38
CA THR A 513 -3.67 -2.11 -6.14
C THR A 513 -3.62 -0.71 -6.72
N ILE A 514 -3.87 -0.54 -8.03
CA ILE A 514 -3.78 0.73 -8.77
C ILE A 514 -4.86 1.72 -8.30
N ILE A 515 -6.12 1.30 -8.16
CA ILE A 515 -7.16 2.17 -7.58
C ILE A 515 -6.73 2.67 -6.19
N GLY A 516 -6.10 1.83 -5.37
CA GLY A 516 -5.61 2.24 -4.06
C GLY A 516 -4.57 3.36 -4.12
N LEU A 517 -3.79 3.45 -5.21
CA LEU A 517 -2.89 4.57 -5.51
C LEU A 517 -3.66 5.79 -6.02
N CYS A 518 -4.50 5.62 -7.05
CA CYS A 518 -5.33 6.68 -7.63
C CYS A 518 -6.21 7.37 -6.58
N ALA A 519 -6.82 6.60 -5.67
CA ALA A 519 -7.63 7.12 -4.57
C ALA A 519 -6.85 8.10 -3.68
N ARG A 520 -5.55 7.88 -3.45
CA ARG A 520 -4.72 8.80 -2.66
C ARG A 520 -4.51 10.14 -3.36
N PHE A 521 -4.47 10.14 -4.68
CA PHE A 521 -4.31 11.37 -5.44
C PHE A 521 -5.59 12.21 -5.47
N ILE A 522 -6.77 11.61 -5.34
CA ILE A 522 -8.06 12.33 -5.47
C ILE A 522 -8.83 12.53 -4.16
N MET A 523 -8.44 11.86 -3.08
CA MET A 523 -9.14 11.92 -1.78
C MET A 523 -9.14 13.30 -1.09
N TYR A 524 -8.47 14.30 -1.67
CA TYR A 524 -8.50 15.68 -1.19
C TYR A 524 -9.80 16.41 -1.58
N ASP A 525 -10.54 15.89 -2.55
CA ASP A 525 -11.80 16.48 -3.00
C ASP A 525 -12.84 16.45 -1.87
N LYS A 526 -13.50 17.59 -1.64
CA LYS A 526 -14.51 17.78 -0.59
C LYS A 526 -15.64 16.76 -0.70
N LYS A 527 -15.97 16.26 -1.89
CA LYS A 527 -17.00 15.23 -2.09
C LYS A 527 -16.71 13.90 -1.38
N TYR A 528 -15.46 13.67 -0.96
CA TYR A 528 -15.06 12.47 -0.21
C TYR A 528 -14.91 12.71 1.29
N GLU A 529 -15.04 13.95 1.77
CA GLU A 529 -14.97 14.27 3.19
C GLU A 529 -16.19 13.73 3.95
N PRO A 530 -16.04 13.39 5.25
CA PRO A 530 -17.18 13.02 6.07
C PRO A 530 -18.08 14.23 6.32
N GLU A 531 -19.39 13.99 6.36
CA GLU A 531 -20.38 15.02 6.70
C GLU A 531 -20.09 15.66 8.07
N PRO A 532 -20.37 16.96 8.27
CA PRO A 532 -20.17 17.65 9.55
C PRO A 532 -20.88 16.98 10.74
N SER A 533 -22.00 16.28 10.49
CA SER A 533 -22.78 15.56 11.49
C SER A 533 -22.22 14.18 11.87
N SER A 534 -21.20 13.69 11.14
CA SER A 534 -20.58 12.37 11.35
C SER A 534 -19.97 12.22 12.74
N ARG A 535 -19.99 11.00 13.29
CA ARG A 535 -19.32 10.66 14.56
C ARG A 535 -17.82 10.99 14.52
N ILE A 536 -17.18 10.89 13.36
CA ILE A 536 -15.76 11.22 13.16
C ILE A 536 -15.47 12.68 13.52
N MET A 537 -16.41 13.59 13.26
CA MET A 537 -16.22 15.02 13.52
C MET A 537 -16.22 15.36 15.01
N ARG A 538 -16.74 14.48 15.87
CA ARG A 538 -16.83 14.66 17.33
C ARG A 538 -15.61 14.16 18.10
N ILE A 539 -14.60 13.60 17.42
CA ILE A 539 -13.38 13.12 18.07
C ILE A 539 -12.57 14.31 18.60
N GLU A 540 -12.18 14.26 19.87
CA GLU A 540 -11.43 15.33 20.53
C GLU A 540 -9.93 15.31 20.18
N ASP A 541 -9.32 14.12 20.09
CA ASP A 541 -7.90 13.99 19.75
C ASP A 541 -7.67 14.38 18.27
N PRO A 542 -6.88 15.44 17.99
CA PRO A 542 -6.75 15.95 16.62
C PRO A 542 -6.07 14.98 15.65
N ASP A 543 -5.13 14.16 16.14
CA ASP A 543 -4.38 13.22 15.29
C ASP A 543 -5.23 12.01 14.92
N GLU A 544 -5.98 11.46 15.90
CA GLU A 544 -6.94 10.38 15.65
C GLU A 544 -8.10 10.87 14.78
N LYS A 545 -8.61 12.09 15.02
CA LYS A 545 -9.61 12.71 14.14
C LYS A 545 -9.11 12.82 12.71
N TYR A 546 -7.91 13.37 12.50
CA TYR A 546 -7.29 13.46 11.18
C TYR A 546 -7.19 12.08 10.52
N LYS A 547 -6.70 11.07 11.26
CA LYS A 547 -6.51 9.71 10.73
C LYS A 547 -7.84 9.10 10.26
N GLN A 548 -8.91 9.24 11.04
CA GLN A 548 -10.22 8.70 10.67
C GLN A 548 -10.86 9.45 9.49
N ILE A 549 -10.71 10.77 9.41
CA ILE A 549 -11.14 11.57 8.24
C ILE A 549 -10.38 11.10 6.99
N ASP A 550 -9.07 10.93 7.11
CA ASP A 550 -8.20 10.52 6.00
C ASP A 550 -8.54 9.11 5.49
N ASP A 551 -8.72 8.14 6.40
CA ASP A 551 -9.10 6.78 6.04
C ASP A 551 -10.52 6.72 5.44
N TYR A 552 -11.47 7.52 5.95
CA TYR A 552 -12.81 7.66 5.37
C TYR A 552 -12.75 8.17 3.94
N ALA A 553 -12.06 9.30 3.71
CA ALA A 553 -11.95 9.92 2.39
C ALA A 553 -11.25 9.01 1.39
N GLN A 554 -10.19 8.30 1.81
CA GLN A 554 -9.50 7.33 0.96
C GLN A 554 -10.43 6.18 0.55
N ASN A 555 -11.25 5.65 1.47
CA ASN A 555 -12.19 4.59 1.17
C ASN A 555 -13.34 5.05 0.26
N LYS A 556 -13.83 6.29 0.44
CA LYS A 556 -14.85 6.88 -0.45
C LYS A 556 -14.30 7.11 -1.86
N ALA A 557 -13.11 7.69 -1.99
CA ALA A 557 -12.41 7.85 -3.26
C ALA A 557 -12.17 6.50 -3.96
N LYS A 558 -11.75 5.49 -3.20
CA LYS A 558 -11.60 4.11 -3.69
C LYS A 558 -12.91 3.55 -4.23
N SER A 559 -13.99 3.62 -3.45
CA SER A 559 -15.31 3.10 -3.87
C SER A 559 -15.84 3.80 -5.12
N TRP A 560 -15.58 5.10 -5.27
CA TRP A 560 -15.94 5.85 -6.48
C TRP A 560 -15.14 5.37 -7.69
N LEU A 561 -13.82 5.22 -7.54
CA LEU A 561 -12.95 4.69 -8.60
C LEU A 561 -13.29 3.24 -8.97
N GLU A 562 -13.72 2.40 -8.02
CA GLU A 562 -14.19 1.04 -8.31
C GLU A 562 -15.41 1.06 -9.25
N GLY A 563 -16.31 2.04 -9.10
CA GLY A 563 -17.40 2.29 -10.04
C GLY A 563 -16.90 2.74 -11.41
N PHE A 564 -16.03 3.77 -11.43
CA PHE A 564 -15.42 4.30 -12.65
C PHE A 564 -14.71 3.21 -13.47
N VAL A 565 -13.94 2.34 -12.81
CA VAL A 565 -13.23 1.24 -13.46
C VAL A 565 -14.20 0.21 -14.01
N LYS A 566 -15.27 -0.16 -13.29
CA LYS A 566 -16.29 -1.09 -13.82
C LYS A 566 -17.02 -0.55 -15.05
N GLU A 567 -17.25 0.76 -15.10
CA GLU A 567 -17.88 1.41 -16.25
C GLU A 567 -16.96 1.45 -17.48
N ASN A 568 -15.64 1.52 -17.29
CA ASN A 568 -14.65 1.70 -18.35
C ASN A 568 -13.85 0.41 -18.70
N ILE A 569 -13.92 -0.66 -17.91
CA ILE A 569 -13.36 -1.96 -18.29
C ILE A 569 -14.24 -2.55 -19.40
N ILE A 570 -13.64 -2.70 -20.58
CA ILE A 570 -14.18 -3.46 -21.70
C ILE A 570 -13.38 -4.76 -21.77
N VAL A 571 -14.00 -5.89 -21.42
CA VAL A 571 -13.40 -7.22 -21.67
C VAL A 571 -14.05 -7.75 -22.94
N ASN A 572 -13.28 -7.91 -24.02
CA ASN A 572 -13.76 -8.47 -25.30
C ASN A 572 -15.02 -7.77 -25.87
N GLY A 573 -15.11 -6.44 -25.77
CA GLY A 573 -16.28 -5.68 -26.24
C GLY A 573 -17.49 -5.68 -25.29
N VAL A 574 -17.38 -6.30 -24.10
CA VAL A 574 -18.48 -6.41 -23.12
C VAL A 574 -18.20 -5.54 -21.89
N THR A 575 -19.13 -4.61 -21.60
CA THR A 575 -19.05 -3.74 -20.41
C THR A 575 -19.52 -4.46 -19.14
N SER A 576 -19.13 -3.99 -17.96
CA SER A 576 -19.62 -4.57 -16.69
C SER A 576 -21.16 -4.54 -16.56
N LYS A 577 -21.81 -3.53 -17.14
CA LYS A 577 -23.27 -3.41 -17.17
C LYS A 577 -23.92 -4.51 -18.04
N MET A 578 -23.26 -4.89 -19.14
CA MET A 578 -23.65 -6.02 -19.98
C MET A 578 -23.45 -7.37 -19.26
N MET A 579 -22.37 -7.52 -18.47
CA MET A 579 -22.18 -8.74 -17.68
C MET A 579 -23.23 -8.93 -16.57
N GLU A 580 -23.65 -7.86 -15.90
CA GLU A 580 -24.71 -7.92 -14.88
C GLU A 580 -26.08 -8.26 -15.49
N SER A 581 -26.45 -7.61 -16.59
CA SER A 581 -27.72 -7.87 -17.28
C SER A 581 -27.77 -9.28 -17.86
N ARG A 582 -26.68 -9.74 -18.49
CA ARG A 582 -26.53 -11.14 -18.94
C ARG A 582 -26.58 -12.10 -17.75
N GLY A 583 -25.92 -11.81 -16.63
CA GLY A 583 -25.96 -12.63 -15.42
C GLY A 583 -27.36 -12.82 -14.83
N ILE A 584 -28.21 -11.80 -14.90
CA ILE A 584 -29.63 -11.90 -14.51
C ILE A 584 -30.41 -12.78 -15.50
N ALA A 585 -30.20 -12.59 -16.80
CA ALA A 585 -30.81 -13.41 -17.85
C ALA A 585 -30.41 -14.90 -17.71
N TYR A 586 -29.13 -15.18 -17.44
CA TYR A 586 -28.63 -16.54 -17.22
C TYR A 586 -29.19 -17.20 -15.96
N LYS A 587 -29.31 -16.47 -14.84
CA LYS A 587 -29.97 -17.00 -13.64
C LYS A 587 -31.43 -17.38 -13.92
N ARG A 588 -32.10 -16.61 -14.76
CA ARG A 588 -33.49 -16.86 -15.17
C ARG A 588 -33.58 -18.07 -16.11
N ALA A 589 -32.68 -18.17 -17.08
CA ALA A 589 -32.59 -19.30 -18.00
C ALA A 589 -32.25 -20.61 -17.26
N TYR A 590 -31.28 -20.60 -16.33
CA TYR A 590 -30.94 -21.75 -15.50
C TYR A 590 -32.12 -22.22 -14.65
N ARG A 591 -32.79 -21.31 -13.93
CA ARG A 591 -34.00 -21.66 -13.15
C ARG A 591 -35.10 -22.26 -14.03
N THR A 592 -35.24 -21.77 -15.25
CA THR A 592 -36.23 -22.26 -16.22
C THR A 592 -35.86 -23.63 -16.76
N ALA A 593 -34.58 -23.86 -17.08
CA ALA A 593 -34.06 -25.14 -17.55
C ALA A 593 -34.15 -26.23 -16.47
N VAL A 594 -33.80 -25.90 -15.22
CA VAL A 594 -33.98 -26.80 -14.06
C VAL A 594 -35.45 -27.15 -13.91
N LYS A 595 -36.36 -26.16 -13.89
CA LYS A 595 -37.80 -26.40 -13.77
C LYS A 595 -38.34 -27.27 -14.91
N LYS A 596 -37.86 -27.09 -16.14
CA LYS A 596 -38.32 -27.84 -17.30
C LYS A 596 -37.76 -29.27 -17.34
N ALA A 597 -36.51 -29.47 -16.91
CA ALA A 597 -35.95 -30.80 -16.73
C ALA A 597 -36.67 -31.56 -15.59
N GLN A 598 -37.02 -30.86 -14.52
CA GLN A 598 -37.85 -31.36 -13.43
C GLN A 598 -39.24 -31.79 -13.91
N GLU A 599 -39.91 -30.96 -14.73
CA GLU A 599 -41.19 -31.31 -15.37
C GLU A 599 -41.05 -32.52 -16.30
N MET A 600 -39.99 -32.60 -17.10
CA MET A 600 -39.73 -33.74 -18.00
C MET A 600 -39.42 -35.03 -17.23
N LEU A 601 -38.71 -34.93 -16.10
CA LEU A 601 -38.45 -36.07 -15.22
C LEU A 601 -39.77 -36.54 -14.58
N TYR A 602 -40.57 -35.62 -14.03
CA TYR A 602 -41.89 -35.92 -13.47
C TYR A 602 -42.80 -36.62 -14.50
N GLN A 603 -42.79 -36.17 -15.75
CA GLN A 603 -43.55 -36.82 -16.82
C GLN A 603 -43.06 -38.23 -17.18
N LYS A 604 -41.77 -38.52 -16.98
CA LYS A 604 -41.18 -39.83 -17.31
C LYS A 604 -41.27 -40.85 -16.19
N ILE A 605 -41.09 -40.44 -14.93
CA ILE A 605 -41.06 -41.35 -13.78
C ILE A 605 -42.24 -41.13 -12.80
N GLY A 606 -43.20 -40.27 -13.14
CA GLY A 606 -44.46 -40.11 -12.40
C GLY A 606 -44.28 -39.75 -10.92
N TYR A 607 -45.07 -40.36 -10.03
CA TYR A 607 -45.00 -40.12 -8.58
C TYR A 607 -43.64 -40.51 -7.95
N LEU A 608 -42.83 -41.36 -8.59
CA LEU A 608 -41.46 -41.64 -8.13
C LEU A 608 -40.59 -40.37 -8.17
N TYR A 609 -40.88 -39.41 -9.04
CA TYR A 609 -40.21 -38.11 -9.02
C TYR A 609 -40.41 -37.38 -7.68
N GLU A 610 -41.61 -37.43 -7.09
CA GLU A 610 -41.83 -36.81 -5.77
C GLU A 610 -41.05 -37.53 -4.67
N ILE A 611 -40.83 -38.85 -4.82
CA ILE A 611 -40.00 -39.68 -3.93
C ILE A 611 -38.52 -39.32 -4.06
N PHE A 612 -38.03 -39.03 -5.26
CA PHE A 612 -36.63 -38.64 -5.50
C PHE A 612 -36.33 -37.15 -5.26
N HIS A 613 -37.31 -36.27 -5.43
CA HIS A 613 -37.06 -34.82 -5.56
C HIS A 613 -37.59 -33.95 -4.40
N GLY A 614 -38.26 -34.53 -3.40
CA GLY A 614 -38.27 -33.98 -2.06
C GLY A 614 -37.06 -34.52 -1.30
N GLU A 615 -36.23 -33.68 -0.68
CA GLU A 615 -35.21 -33.92 0.39
C GLU A 615 -34.52 -35.31 0.59
N TRP A 616 -34.42 -36.19 -0.42
CA TRP A 616 -34.15 -37.62 -0.20
C TRP A 616 -32.81 -38.11 -0.75
N LEU A 617 -32.29 -37.54 -1.83
CA LEU A 617 -30.97 -37.85 -2.39
C LEU A 617 -30.17 -36.56 -2.67
N SER A 618 -29.50 -36.02 -1.64
CA SER A 618 -28.32 -35.20 -1.92
C SER A 618 -27.16 -36.13 -2.24
N TYR A 619 -26.30 -35.74 -3.18
CA TYR A 619 -25.06 -36.46 -3.51
C TYR A 619 -24.24 -36.79 -2.25
N GLU A 620 -24.32 -35.94 -1.22
CA GLU A 620 -23.68 -36.14 0.08
C GLU A 620 -24.20 -37.38 0.84
N ILE A 621 -25.49 -37.71 0.76
CA ILE A 621 -26.06 -38.89 1.45
C ILE A 621 -25.64 -40.19 0.76
N PHE A 622 -25.52 -40.17 -0.57
CA PHE A 622 -25.12 -41.33 -1.35
C PHE A 622 -23.64 -41.70 -1.16
N MET A 623 -22.80 -40.74 -0.75
CA MET A 623 -21.37 -40.91 -0.52
C MET A 623 -21.01 -41.29 0.94
N ILE A 624 -21.99 -41.47 1.84
CA ILE A 624 -21.77 -41.91 3.23
C ILE A 624 -21.44 -43.40 3.26
N SER A 625 -20.58 -43.85 4.18
CA SER A 625 -20.05 -45.21 4.29
C SER A 625 -21.06 -46.34 4.59
N ASN A 626 -22.37 -46.07 4.60
CA ASN A 626 -23.41 -47.11 4.63
C ASN A 626 -24.76 -46.60 4.07
N PRO A 627 -24.92 -46.47 2.73
CA PRO A 627 -26.09 -45.82 2.14
C PRO A 627 -27.39 -46.63 2.32
N ILE A 628 -27.30 -47.95 2.51
CA ILE A 628 -28.45 -48.87 2.54
C ILE A 628 -29.28 -48.72 3.84
N GLU A 629 -28.64 -48.64 5.01
CA GLU A 629 -29.34 -48.43 6.29
C GLU A 629 -30.09 -47.09 6.33
N VAL A 630 -29.49 -46.04 5.78
CA VAL A 630 -30.09 -44.70 5.73
C VAL A 630 -31.27 -44.66 4.77
N LEU A 631 -31.16 -45.35 3.62
CA LEU A 631 -32.26 -45.50 2.66
C LEU A 631 -33.42 -46.32 3.26
N TRP A 632 -33.11 -47.39 3.99
CA TRP A 632 -34.10 -48.23 4.68
C TRP A 632 -34.90 -47.46 5.74
N GLU A 633 -34.24 -46.73 6.65
CA GLU A 633 -34.91 -45.94 7.70
C GLU A 633 -35.85 -44.88 7.11
N LYS A 634 -35.46 -44.26 5.99
CA LYS A 634 -36.32 -43.31 5.27
C LYS A 634 -37.48 -44.00 4.56
N PHE A 635 -37.25 -45.13 3.90
CA PHE A 635 -38.30 -45.95 3.29
C PHE A 635 -39.40 -46.30 4.32
N MET A 636 -39.01 -46.85 5.47
CA MET A 636 -39.94 -47.18 6.56
C MET A 636 -40.72 -45.97 7.08
N LYS A 637 -40.08 -44.80 7.14
CA LYS A 637 -40.75 -43.56 7.53
C LYS A 637 -41.80 -43.11 6.51
N CYS A 638 -41.59 -43.34 5.21
CA CYS A 638 -42.61 -43.06 4.19
C CYS A 638 -43.71 -44.10 4.16
N ALA A 639 -43.37 -45.39 4.24
CA ALA A 639 -44.35 -46.48 4.30
C ALA A 639 -45.34 -46.22 5.44
N ARG A 640 -44.86 -45.88 6.64
CA ARG A 640 -45.68 -45.46 7.80
C ARG A 640 -46.55 -44.23 7.53
N LYS A 641 -46.07 -43.29 6.71
CA LYS A 641 -46.78 -42.05 6.39
C LYS A 641 -47.88 -42.27 5.35
N ILE A 642 -47.62 -43.12 4.37
CA ILE A 642 -48.55 -43.46 3.27
C ILE A 642 -49.64 -44.41 3.79
N SER A 643 -49.27 -45.45 4.54
CA SER A 643 -50.23 -46.37 5.18
C SER A 643 -51.00 -45.74 6.34
N LYS A 644 -50.54 -44.57 6.84
CA LYS A 644 -51.02 -43.89 8.06
C LYS A 644 -50.88 -44.73 9.35
N ASP A 645 -50.15 -45.84 9.32
CA ASP A 645 -49.81 -46.63 10.50
C ASP A 645 -48.41 -46.29 11.01
N LYS A 646 -48.33 -45.73 12.22
CA LYS A 646 -47.06 -45.33 12.84
C LYS A 646 -46.25 -46.51 13.38
N ASN A 647 -46.87 -47.67 13.57
CA ASN A 647 -46.25 -48.87 14.15
C ASN A 647 -45.94 -49.94 13.09
N LEU A 648 -46.06 -49.60 11.80
CA LEU A 648 -45.71 -50.48 10.69
C LEU A 648 -44.29 -51.06 10.90
N SER A 649 -44.24 -52.38 11.01
CA SER A 649 -43.04 -53.20 11.16
C SER A 649 -43.02 -54.18 10.00
N VAL A 650 -41.89 -54.23 9.31
CA VAL A 650 -41.62 -55.20 8.24
C VAL A 650 -40.76 -56.30 8.85
N ASP A 651 -41.04 -57.57 8.54
CA ASP A 651 -40.25 -58.68 9.08
C ASP A 651 -38.79 -58.62 8.58
N ASP A 652 -37.90 -59.30 9.31
CA ASP A 652 -36.46 -59.22 9.04
C ASP A 652 -36.08 -59.85 7.68
N GLU A 653 -36.84 -60.81 7.16
CA GLU A 653 -36.60 -61.47 5.87
C GLU A 653 -36.94 -60.54 4.70
N MET A 654 -38.09 -59.84 4.79
CA MET A 654 -38.54 -58.83 3.84
C MET A 654 -37.64 -57.58 3.88
N LYS A 655 -37.16 -57.19 5.08
CA LYS A 655 -36.16 -56.14 5.25
C LYS A 655 -34.82 -56.51 4.61
N GLU A 656 -34.36 -57.74 4.79
CA GLU A 656 -33.10 -58.20 4.19
C GLU A 656 -33.19 -58.26 2.66
N LYS A 657 -34.35 -58.68 2.13
CA LYS A 657 -34.64 -58.70 0.69
C LYS A 657 -34.66 -57.30 0.08
N ILE A 658 -35.40 -56.36 0.67
CA ILE A 658 -35.47 -54.97 0.21
C ILE A 658 -34.09 -54.29 0.33
N CYS A 659 -33.35 -54.51 1.41
CA CYS A 659 -31.98 -53.99 1.56
C CYS A 659 -30.99 -54.59 0.56
N SER A 660 -31.13 -55.87 0.21
CA SER A 660 -30.35 -56.56 -0.82
C SER A 660 -30.63 -55.98 -2.22
N ASP A 661 -31.90 -55.68 -2.52
CA ASP A 661 -32.29 -55.03 -3.76
C ASP A 661 -31.79 -53.57 -3.82
N PHE A 662 -31.84 -52.84 -2.70
CA PHE A 662 -31.19 -51.51 -2.57
C PHE A 662 -29.67 -51.57 -2.81
N ALA A 663 -29.01 -52.68 -2.51
CA ALA A 663 -27.58 -52.89 -2.74
C ALA A 663 -27.24 -53.19 -4.22
N ARG A 664 -28.22 -53.59 -5.03
CA ARG A 664 -28.03 -54.09 -6.39
C ARG A 664 -27.92 -53.00 -7.45
N TYR A 665 -28.63 -51.89 -7.27
CA TYR A 665 -28.74 -50.77 -8.21
C TYR A 665 -27.90 -49.47 -7.95
N PRO A 666 -27.11 -49.32 -6.86
CA PRO A 666 -26.37 -48.08 -6.59
C PRO A 666 -25.38 -47.67 -7.70
N SER A 667 -24.74 -48.64 -8.35
CA SER A 667 -23.76 -48.39 -9.42
C SER A 667 -24.41 -47.87 -10.70
N GLU A 668 -25.66 -48.24 -10.97
CA GLU A 668 -26.43 -47.82 -12.15
C GLU A 668 -27.12 -46.47 -11.92
N LEU A 669 -27.67 -46.25 -10.72
CA LEU A 669 -28.14 -44.93 -10.27
C LEU A 669 -27.00 -43.91 -10.19
N ALA A 670 -25.81 -44.31 -9.74
CA ALA A 670 -24.63 -43.45 -9.73
C ALA A 670 -24.23 -43.00 -11.14
N LYS A 671 -24.25 -43.91 -12.12
CA LYS A 671 -23.98 -43.59 -13.54
C LYS A 671 -25.01 -42.63 -14.11
N CYS A 672 -26.30 -42.87 -13.87
CA CYS A 672 -27.37 -41.95 -14.31
C CYS A 672 -27.22 -40.56 -13.68
N ILE A 673 -26.93 -40.48 -12.38
CA ILE A 673 -26.74 -39.21 -11.67
C ILE A 673 -25.46 -38.51 -12.14
N GLU A 674 -24.35 -39.21 -12.35
CA GLU A 674 -23.12 -38.65 -12.93
C GLU A 674 -23.37 -38.07 -14.32
N GLU A 675 -24.07 -38.78 -15.21
CA GLU A 675 -24.36 -38.30 -16.55
C GLU A 675 -25.32 -37.10 -16.55
N TYR A 676 -26.35 -37.11 -15.70
CA TYR A 676 -27.31 -36.00 -15.56
C TYR A 676 -26.64 -34.75 -14.96
N ASN A 677 -25.76 -34.93 -13.98
CA ASN A 677 -25.04 -33.84 -13.32
C ASN A 677 -23.93 -33.29 -14.23
N LEU A 678 -23.24 -34.14 -14.99
CA LEU A 678 -22.27 -33.75 -16.01
C LEU A 678 -22.92 -33.01 -17.19
N PHE A 679 -24.13 -33.41 -17.60
CA PHE A 679 -24.92 -32.69 -18.61
C PHE A 679 -25.28 -31.27 -18.14
N PHE A 680 -25.82 -31.12 -16.94
CA PHE A 680 -26.13 -29.78 -16.40
C PHE A 680 -24.87 -28.95 -16.11
N HIS A 681 -23.78 -29.56 -15.66
CA HIS A 681 -22.49 -28.89 -15.53
C HIS A 681 -21.95 -28.41 -16.88
N LYS A 682 -22.00 -29.25 -17.93
CA LYS A 682 -21.60 -28.89 -19.30
C LYS A 682 -22.51 -27.83 -19.90
N LEU A 683 -23.82 -27.90 -19.66
CA LEU A 683 -24.80 -26.91 -20.12
C LEU A 683 -24.60 -25.56 -19.43
N VAL A 684 -24.35 -25.54 -18.12
CA VAL A 684 -23.98 -24.33 -17.36
C VAL A 684 -22.63 -23.79 -17.80
N TYR A 685 -21.66 -24.65 -18.10
CA TYR A 685 -20.36 -24.26 -18.63
C TYR A 685 -20.47 -23.63 -20.03
N HIS A 686 -21.21 -24.27 -20.95
CA HIS A 686 -21.45 -23.78 -22.31
C HIS A 686 -22.26 -22.49 -22.34
N MET A 687 -23.35 -22.41 -21.56
CA MET A 687 -24.18 -21.20 -21.48
C MET A 687 -23.44 -20.01 -20.86
N ARG A 688 -22.44 -20.25 -20.02
CA ARG A 688 -21.76 -19.20 -19.25
C ARG A 688 -20.42 -18.76 -19.84
N TYR A 689 -19.78 -19.57 -20.69
CA TYR A 689 -18.39 -19.32 -21.13
C TYR A 689 -18.02 -19.69 -22.57
N LYS A 690 -18.92 -20.23 -23.43
CA LYS A 690 -18.62 -20.42 -24.86
C LYS A 690 -19.26 -19.34 -25.75
N GLU A 691 -19.06 -18.08 -25.39
CA GLU A 691 -19.21 -16.95 -26.32
C GLU A 691 -17.85 -16.68 -26.99
N HIS A 692 -17.59 -17.28 -28.17
CA HIS A 692 -16.52 -16.85 -29.07
C HIS A 692 -16.91 -16.95 -30.56
N VAL A 693 -18.20 -16.84 -30.88
CA VAL A 693 -18.64 -16.60 -32.27
C VAL A 693 -19.73 -15.53 -32.26
N SER A 694 -19.56 -14.56 -33.16
CA SER A 694 -20.41 -13.41 -33.48
C SER A 694 -21.92 -13.65 -33.32
N ILE A 695 -22.54 -12.91 -32.40
CA ILE A 695 -24.01 -12.80 -32.31
C ILE A 695 -24.42 -11.55 -33.11
N PRO A 696 -25.39 -11.64 -34.04
CA PRO A 696 -25.85 -10.51 -34.85
C PRO A 696 -26.42 -9.37 -33.99
N GLU A 697 -26.28 -8.14 -34.48
CA GLU A 697 -26.55 -6.89 -33.74
C GLU A 697 -28.02 -6.65 -33.34
N GLU A 698 -28.98 -7.46 -33.82
CA GLU A 698 -30.39 -7.34 -33.43
C GLU A 698 -30.99 -8.68 -32.98
N ILE A 699 -31.46 -8.71 -31.72
CA ILE A 699 -32.25 -9.81 -31.16
C ILE A 699 -33.71 -9.61 -31.60
N GLY A 700 -34.16 -10.37 -32.58
CA GLY A 700 -35.58 -10.44 -32.95
C GLY A 700 -36.47 -11.05 -31.83
N PRO A 701 -37.80 -10.89 -31.91
CA PRO A 701 -38.72 -11.38 -30.89
C PRO A 701 -38.67 -12.92 -30.74
N VAL A 702 -38.93 -13.42 -29.53
CA VAL A 702 -38.80 -14.83 -29.09
C VAL A 702 -39.41 -15.87 -30.06
N ALA A 703 -40.42 -15.48 -30.85
CA ALA A 703 -41.07 -16.34 -31.85
C ALA A 703 -40.21 -16.61 -33.11
N SER A 704 -39.18 -15.82 -33.41
CA SER A 704 -38.34 -15.97 -34.60
C SER A 704 -37.08 -16.82 -34.38
N MET A 705 -36.83 -17.31 -33.16
CA MET A 705 -35.72 -18.22 -32.89
C MET A 705 -36.04 -19.63 -33.41
N ARG A 706 -35.40 -20.06 -34.50
CA ARG A 706 -35.62 -21.41 -35.07
C ARG A 706 -35.05 -22.48 -34.13
N LYS A 707 -35.89 -23.47 -33.84
CA LYS A 707 -35.66 -24.64 -32.95
C LYS A 707 -34.38 -25.46 -33.25
N ASN A 708 -33.75 -25.24 -34.40
CA ASN A 708 -32.69 -26.10 -34.93
C ASN A 708 -31.28 -25.45 -34.94
N GLU A 709 -31.10 -24.21 -34.48
CA GLU A 709 -29.77 -23.56 -34.49
C GLU A 709 -28.98 -23.70 -33.18
N ILE A 710 -29.58 -24.21 -32.10
CA ILE A 710 -28.89 -24.36 -30.81
C ILE A 710 -28.46 -25.80 -30.51
N ILE A 711 -28.92 -26.80 -31.26
CA ILE A 711 -28.68 -28.20 -30.87
C ILE A 711 -28.54 -29.10 -32.10
N ALA A 712 -27.36 -29.10 -32.72
CA ALA A 712 -27.01 -30.11 -33.73
C ALA A 712 -26.27 -31.32 -33.15
N ASP A 713 -25.61 -31.17 -31.99
CA ASP A 713 -24.92 -32.28 -31.30
C ASP A 713 -25.39 -32.38 -29.83
N LEU A 714 -26.68 -32.68 -29.64
CA LEU A 714 -27.04 -33.51 -28.49
C LEU A 714 -26.33 -34.85 -28.73
N PRO A 715 -25.58 -35.43 -27.78
CA PRO A 715 -25.62 -36.87 -27.70
C PRO A 715 -27.13 -37.16 -27.54
N SER A 716 -27.76 -37.73 -28.57
CA SER A 716 -28.95 -38.53 -28.34
C SER A 716 -28.63 -39.33 -27.10
N LEU A 717 -29.34 -39.15 -25.99
CA LEU A 717 -29.21 -40.00 -24.80
C LEU A 717 -29.96 -41.29 -25.18
N PRO A 718 -29.34 -42.26 -25.86
CA PRO A 718 -30.07 -43.43 -26.34
C PRO A 718 -30.27 -44.39 -25.16
N HIS A 719 -29.49 -44.20 -24.09
CA HIS A 719 -29.37 -45.08 -22.95
C HIS A 719 -30.30 -44.71 -21.80
N ILE A 720 -31.18 -43.70 -21.90
CA ILE A 720 -32.27 -43.55 -20.91
C ILE A 720 -33.51 -44.34 -21.35
N SER A 721 -33.71 -44.54 -22.66
CA SER A 721 -34.80 -45.36 -23.20
C SER A 721 -34.55 -46.87 -23.16
N GLU A 722 -33.31 -47.31 -22.90
CA GLU A 722 -32.93 -48.74 -22.86
C GLU A 722 -32.65 -49.25 -21.44
N ILE A 723 -32.96 -48.48 -20.40
CA ILE A 723 -32.81 -48.94 -19.02
C ILE A 723 -34.10 -49.67 -18.62
N GLY A 724 -34.23 -50.93 -19.04
CA GLY A 724 -35.24 -51.86 -18.52
C GLY A 724 -35.20 -51.98 -16.98
N VAL A 725 -34.08 -51.58 -16.37
CA VAL A 725 -33.87 -51.50 -14.93
C VAL A 725 -34.79 -50.48 -14.24
N LEU A 726 -35.22 -49.39 -14.89
CA LEU A 726 -36.13 -48.41 -14.26
C LEU A 726 -37.57 -48.93 -14.19
N ASP A 727 -38.01 -49.69 -15.20
CA ASP A 727 -39.28 -50.40 -15.17
C ASP A 727 -39.23 -51.58 -14.19
N GLU A 728 -38.11 -52.30 -14.08
CA GLU A 728 -37.89 -53.33 -13.05
C GLU A 728 -37.89 -52.73 -11.63
N ILE A 729 -37.22 -51.60 -11.41
CA ILE A 729 -37.23 -50.88 -10.11
C ILE A 729 -38.64 -50.37 -9.80
N SER A 730 -39.35 -49.80 -10.78
CA SER A 730 -40.73 -49.34 -10.61
C SER A 730 -41.66 -50.49 -10.26
N ASN A 731 -41.52 -51.64 -10.93
CA ASN A 731 -42.33 -52.84 -10.68
C ASN A 731 -41.98 -53.49 -9.33
N LEU A 732 -40.70 -53.58 -8.95
CA LEU A 732 -40.27 -54.09 -7.63
C LEU A 732 -40.83 -53.25 -6.49
N TRP A 733 -40.77 -51.93 -6.60
CA TRP A 733 -41.22 -51.02 -5.55
C TRP A 733 -42.74 -50.98 -5.42
N TYR A 734 -43.45 -51.11 -6.54
CA TYR A 734 -44.91 -51.25 -6.52
C TYR A 734 -45.33 -52.57 -5.85
N PHE A 735 -44.63 -53.67 -6.15
CA PHE A 735 -44.83 -54.98 -5.52
C PHE A 735 -44.62 -54.94 -3.99
N HIS A 736 -43.52 -54.34 -3.54
CA HIS A 736 -43.23 -54.22 -2.11
C HIS A 736 -44.16 -53.25 -1.36
N LEU A 737 -44.74 -52.26 -2.05
CA LEU A 737 -45.75 -51.37 -1.46
C LEU A 737 -47.12 -52.05 -1.37
N GLU A 738 -47.52 -52.86 -2.34
CA GLU A 738 -48.74 -53.70 -2.27
C GLU A 738 -48.66 -54.73 -1.13
N ASP A 739 -47.55 -55.48 -1.02
CA ASP A 739 -47.35 -56.47 0.06
C ASP A 739 -47.37 -55.85 1.47
N VAL A 740 -47.01 -54.57 1.59
CA VAL A 740 -47.00 -53.84 2.87
C VAL A 740 -48.35 -53.16 3.16
N THR A 741 -49.23 -53.03 2.16
CA THR A 741 -50.51 -52.31 2.28
C THR A 741 -51.76 -53.17 2.16
N GLU A 742 -51.65 -54.49 1.93
CA GLU A 742 -52.79 -55.41 2.03
C GLU A 742 -52.99 -55.95 3.46
N PRO A 743 -54.05 -55.55 4.19
CA PRO A 743 -54.61 -56.35 5.25
C PRO A 743 -55.53 -57.41 4.63
N GLU A 744 -55.20 -58.70 4.78
CA GLU A 744 -56.15 -59.80 4.54
C GLU A 744 -57.32 -59.72 5.54
N ALA A 745 -58.27 -58.82 5.27
CA ALA A 745 -59.68 -58.87 5.66
C ALA A 745 -60.33 -57.52 5.35
N VAL A 746 -61.01 -57.41 4.20
CA VAL A 746 -62.47 -57.22 4.11
C VAL A 746 -62.85 -57.24 2.63
N LYS A 747 -63.47 -58.35 2.23
CA LYS A 747 -64.19 -58.54 0.98
C LYS A 747 -65.57 -57.87 1.05
N GLN A 748 -65.97 -57.32 -0.09
CA GLN A 748 -67.31 -57.29 -0.67
C GLN A 748 -68.37 -56.25 -0.23
N SER A 749 -68.78 -55.52 -1.27
CA SER A 749 -70.14 -55.10 -1.64
C SER A 749 -70.61 -53.69 -1.29
N THR A 750 -71.03 -53.03 -2.38
CA THR A 750 -71.76 -51.76 -2.58
C THR A 750 -71.05 -50.44 -2.34
#